data_AF-A0ABD1V5N9-F1
#
_entry.id   AF-A0ABD1V5N9-F1
#
_cell.length_a   1.000
_cell.length_b   1.000
_cell.length_c   1.000
_cell.angle_alpha   90.00
_cell.angle_beta   90.00
_cell.angle_gamma   90.00
#
_symmetry.space_group_name_H-M   'P 1'
#
loop_
_entity.id
_entity.type
_entity.pdbx_description
1 polymer ?
#
loop_
_entity_poly.entity_id
_entity_poly.type
_entity_poly.pdbx_seq_one_letter_code
_entity_poly.pdbx_strand_id
1 'polypeptide(L)'
;MTRVSIPQISIFTVSLFFLLFSFFCHFHLDPEKKISITAEPHPETHVNNHIIRFIQYKKAQDHREYLERNVKLKGWEWVERKNPAMKFATDFALVAIEEIMLELLIGEFGKLELVKDVSLDLSYQRGVLEERNGKVGAFVDGKKRPGKIFTAMSFDEGENYDAAASTRSTTISWRRNLMMQKAQVTSLFGADALWSKGYTGAKVKMAIFDTGIRAHHPHFRNIKERTNWTNEDTLNDNLGHGTFVAGVIAGQDAECLGFAPDTEIYAFRVFTDAQVSYTSWFLDAFNYAIATKMDVLNLSIGGPDYLDLPFVEKVWEITANNIIMVSAIGNDGPLYGTLNNPADQSDIIGVGGIDYSDHIASFSSRGMSTWEIPHGYGRVKPDIVAYGREIMGSKISTGCKSLSGTSVASPVVAGIVCLLVSVIPESKRKEILNPASMKQALVEGAAKLSGPNMYEQGAGRVDLLESYEVLKSYEPRASIFPSVLDYTDCPYSWPFCRQPLYAGAMPVIFNVTILNGMGVIGYLESPPSWHPLNEEGNLLSIHFTYSDIIWPWTGFLALHMQIKEEGAQFSGEIEGNVTVKIYSPPSQGEKVPRRSTCFLRLKLKVVPTPPRSARILWDQFHSIKYPPGYIPRDSLDVRNDILDWHGDHLHTNFHIMFNMLRDAGYYVETLGSPFTCFDAQQYGTLLLVDLEDEYFDEEIKKLRDDVINTGLGLVVFADWYNLDSMVKMKFFDDNTRSWWTPVTGGANVPALNDLLAPFGIAFGDKILNGDFVMNAEQSRYASGTDIVKFPGGGYLHSFPFMDSSESGATQNFLLSGMSKADSPILGLLEVGGGRVAVYGDSNCLDGSHMVTNCYWLLKKILDFTANNIKDPVLFSDSSRQDNTLHLDMKQLPSRRKDVNFSTYSAVVGKELICRSDSRFEVWGTKGYDLHVRGRNQRLPGNAVIDMGRGLNSTPIVQNSNSAGDSLGDRYLGLFSRDDLDLPVVVASYWLIPAIAVSGLVLLLIFWKIRQKRRRRRKGTANSARFTNL
;
A
#
# COMPACT_ATOMS: atom_id res chain seq x y z
N MET A 1 -50.97 34.58 -61.79
CA MET A 1 -51.06 35.50 -60.64
C MET A 1 -49.82 35.27 -59.78
N THR A 2 -48.66 35.69 -60.30
CA THR A 2 -47.93 36.93 -59.96
C THR A 2 -47.28 36.81 -58.58
N ARG A 3 -45.98 36.56 -58.41
CA ARG A 3 -44.89 36.14 -59.30
C ARG A 3 -43.82 35.67 -58.30
N VAL A 4 -43.49 34.38 -58.29
CA VAL A 4 -42.09 33.97 -58.18
C VAL A 4 -41.42 34.46 -59.45
N SER A 5 -40.19 34.96 -59.39
CA SER A 5 -39.24 34.73 -60.49
C SER A 5 -37.82 35.12 -60.07
N ILE A 6 -37.10 34.11 -59.59
CA ILE A 6 -35.77 33.77 -60.13
C ILE A 6 -35.88 33.68 -61.67
N PRO A 7 -34.83 33.92 -62.46
CA PRO A 7 -34.47 32.87 -63.41
C PRO A 7 -32.94 32.68 -63.53
N GLN A 8 -32.44 31.44 -63.57
CA GLN A 8 -32.41 30.47 -64.69
C GLN A 8 -31.41 30.90 -65.79
N ILE A 9 -30.29 30.16 -65.90
CA ILE A 9 -30.02 29.09 -66.90
C ILE A 9 -29.85 29.65 -68.32
N SER A 10 -28.64 29.51 -68.91
CA SER A 10 -28.43 28.75 -70.16
C SER A 10 -27.14 29.06 -70.93
N ILE A 11 -26.21 28.11 -71.11
CA ILE A 11 -25.98 27.20 -72.28
C ILE A 11 -24.84 27.72 -73.21
N PHE A 12 -24.02 26.76 -73.71
CA PHE A 12 -23.08 26.80 -74.86
C PHE A 12 -21.65 27.27 -74.53
N THR A 13 -20.54 26.67 -74.96
CA THR A 13 -20.22 25.72 -76.06
C THR A 13 -18.75 25.26 -75.93
N VAL A 14 -18.47 24.01 -76.33
CA VAL A 14 -17.32 23.53 -77.14
C VAL A 14 -15.87 23.71 -76.62
N SER A 15 -15.23 22.54 -76.41
CA SER A 15 -13.84 22.14 -76.65
C SER A 15 -12.68 23.15 -76.61
N LEU A 16 -11.62 22.66 -75.96
CA LEU A 16 -10.21 23.08 -75.92
C LEU A 16 -9.78 24.10 -74.84
N PHE A 17 -8.80 23.63 -74.05
CA PHE A 17 -7.70 24.38 -73.45
C PHE A 17 -7.93 25.26 -72.21
N PHE A 18 -7.28 24.83 -71.11
CA PHE A 18 -6.65 25.62 -70.04
C PHE A 18 -7.50 26.45 -69.05
N LEU A 19 -7.27 26.15 -67.76
CA LEU A 19 -7.15 27.04 -66.58
C LEU A 19 -8.37 27.84 -66.03
N LEU A 20 -8.66 27.57 -64.74
CA LEU A 20 -9.17 28.45 -63.67
C LEU A 20 -10.68 28.83 -63.58
N PHE A 21 -11.33 28.27 -62.54
CA PHE A 21 -12.26 28.89 -61.54
C PHE A 21 -13.33 29.92 -61.98
N SER A 22 -14.62 29.62 -61.70
CA SER A 22 -15.47 30.30 -60.68
C SER A 22 -17.00 30.49 -60.99
N PHE A 23 -17.80 30.55 -59.91
CA PHE A 23 -19.11 31.20 -59.66
C PHE A 23 -20.51 30.57 -60.00
N PHE A 24 -21.17 30.04 -58.93
CA PHE A 24 -22.54 30.24 -58.38
C PHE A 24 -23.91 30.04 -59.13
N CYS A 25 -24.85 29.42 -58.35
CA CYS A 25 -26.35 29.52 -58.32
C CYS A 25 -27.21 28.88 -59.44
N HIS A 26 -28.42 28.33 -59.24
CA HIS A 26 -29.22 27.74 -58.14
C HIS A 26 -30.55 27.31 -58.82
N PHE A 27 -31.17 26.16 -58.52
CA PHE A 27 -32.64 26.02 -58.63
C PHE A 27 -33.17 24.88 -57.74
N HIS A 28 -34.22 25.21 -57.01
CA HIS A 28 -34.94 24.42 -56.02
C HIS A 28 -36.05 23.57 -56.67
N LEU A 29 -36.30 22.38 -56.11
CA LEU A 29 -37.50 21.56 -56.26
C LEU A 29 -38.13 21.37 -54.86
N ASP A 30 -39.46 21.31 -54.85
CA ASP A 30 -40.37 21.17 -53.70
C ASP A 30 -40.82 19.69 -53.52
N PRO A 31 -41.57 19.30 -52.46
CA PRO A 31 -41.21 18.18 -51.60
C PRO A 31 -42.30 17.08 -51.49
N GLU A 32 -41.94 15.93 -50.90
CA GLU A 32 -42.72 15.16 -49.89
C GLU A 32 -42.27 13.68 -49.82
N LYS A 33 -41.65 13.29 -48.69
CA LYS A 33 -41.96 12.11 -47.83
C LYS A 33 -40.74 11.71 -46.98
N LYS A 34 -40.92 11.79 -45.67
CA LYS A 34 -40.02 11.31 -44.61
C LYS A 34 -39.91 9.78 -44.63
N ILE A 35 -38.68 9.27 -44.64
CA ILE A 35 -38.26 7.99 -44.03
C ILE A 35 -36.90 8.22 -43.37
N SER A 36 -36.78 7.75 -42.12
CA SER A 36 -35.68 7.97 -41.17
C SER A 36 -34.34 7.42 -41.66
N ILE A 37 -33.27 8.21 -41.48
CA ILE A 37 -31.89 7.73 -41.51
C ILE A 37 -31.39 7.71 -40.07
N THR A 38 -31.10 6.50 -39.60
CA THR A 38 -30.40 6.21 -38.34
C THR A 38 -29.03 6.88 -38.34
N ALA A 39 -28.75 7.67 -37.30
CA ALA A 39 -27.44 8.22 -37.02
C ALA A 39 -26.44 7.10 -36.72
N GLU A 40 -25.25 7.19 -37.30
CA GLU A 40 -24.08 6.44 -36.82
C GLU A 40 -23.69 6.98 -35.43
N PRO A 41 -23.23 6.11 -34.50
CA PRO A 41 -22.86 6.56 -33.17
C PRO A 41 -21.54 7.34 -33.23
N HIS A 42 -21.56 8.56 -32.69
CA HIS A 42 -20.36 9.32 -32.36
C HIS A 42 -19.46 8.50 -31.41
N PRO A 43 -18.12 8.65 -31.46
CA PRO A 43 -17.26 8.07 -30.44
C PRO A 43 -17.67 8.66 -29.08
N GLU A 44 -18.05 7.79 -28.14
CA GLU A 44 -18.38 8.20 -26.77
C GLU A 44 -17.16 8.91 -26.17
N THR A 45 -17.28 10.22 -25.98
CA THR A 45 -16.31 11.00 -25.20
C THR A 45 -16.37 10.51 -23.76
N HIS A 46 -15.34 9.81 -23.30
CA HIS A 46 -15.24 9.37 -21.92
C HIS A 46 -15.12 10.59 -21.00
N VAL A 47 -16.01 10.68 -20.02
CA VAL A 47 -16.05 11.75 -19.00
C VAL A 47 -15.84 11.12 -17.64
N ASN A 48 -14.86 11.62 -16.90
CA ASN A 48 -14.52 11.12 -15.57
C ASN A 48 -14.74 12.20 -14.50
N ASN A 49 -15.20 11.77 -13.33
CA ASN A 49 -15.41 12.63 -12.19
C ASN A 49 -14.08 12.89 -11.47
N HIS A 50 -13.84 14.15 -11.11
CA HIS A 50 -12.67 14.61 -10.39
C HIS A 50 -13.10 15.39 -9.16
N ILE A 51 -12.37 15.19 -8.08
CA ILE A 51 -12.50 15.89 -6.80
C ILE A 51 -11.56 17.09 -6.85
N ILE A 52 -12.12 18.29 -6.79
CA ILE A 52 -11.37 19.53 -6.56
C ILE A 52 -11.46 19.84 -5.09
N ARG A 53 -10.33 19.84 -4.38
CA ARG A 53 -10.29 20.17 -2.96
C ARG A 53 -9.89 21.63 -2.77
N PHE A 54 -10.47 22.26 -1.76
CA PHE A 54 -10.28 23.67 -1.44
C PHE A 54 -9.66 23.80 -0.06
N ILE A 55 -8.91 24.89 0.14
CA ILE A 55 -8.27 25.21 1.42
C ILE A 55 -9.30 25.63 2.49
N GLN A 56 -10.54 25.96 2.09
CA GLN A 56 -11.56 26.54 2.96
C GLN A 56 -12.92 25.87 2.79
N TYR A 57 -13.62 25.71 3.92
CA TYR A 57 -15.03 25.36 3.95
C TYR A 57 -15.90 26.55 3.51
N LYS A 58 -16.68 26.38 2.44
CA LYS A 58 -17.68 27.35 1.97
C LYS A 58 -18.94 26.63 1.48
N LYS A 59 -20.00 27.37 1.17
CA LYS A 59 -21.16 26.75 0.51
C LYS A 59 -20.73 26.25 -0.87
N ALA A 60 -21.27 25.11 -1.29
CA ALA A 60 -20.97 24.51 -2.60
C ALA A 60 -21.18 25.50 -3.76
N GLN A 61 -22.22 26.34 -3.67
CA GLN A 61 -22.49 27.40 -4.64
C GLN A 61 -21.37 28.44 -4.74
N ASP A 62 -20.73 28.81 -3.62
CA ASP A 62 -19.65 29.80 -3.62
C ASP A 62 -18.40 29.24 -4.33
N HIS A 63 -18.10 27.96 -4.11
CA HIS A 63 -17.01 27.25 -4.80
C HIS A 63 -17.30 27.11 -6.29
N ARG A 64 -18.54 26.78 -6.65
CA ARG A 64 -18.99 26.71 -8.05
C ARG A 64 -18.82 28.05 -8.77
N GLU A 65 -19.31 29.14 -8.18
CA GLU A 65 -19.17 30.49 -8.74
C GLU A 65 -17.70 30.91 -8.85
N TYR A 66 -16.85 30.50 -7.91
CA TYR A 66 -15.42 30.74 -7.97
C TYR A 66 -14.77 30.01 -9.16
N LEU A 67 -15.07 28.72 -9.37
CA LEU A 67 -14.55 27.97 -10.51
C LEU A 67 -15.06 28.53 -11.84
N GLU A 68 -16.38 28.77 -11.97
CA GLU A 68 -17.00 29.33 -13.19
C GLU A 68 -16.46 30.72 -13.55
N ARG A 69 -16.06 31.52 -12.55
CA ARG A 69 -15.50 32.86 -12.78
C ARG A 69 -14.05 32.82 -13.26
N ASN A 70 -13.24 31.89 -12.73
CA ASN A 70 -11.80 31.89 -12.97
C ASN A 70 -11.39 30.93 -14.10
N VAL A 71 -12.13 29.83 -14.32
CA VAL A 71 -11.83 28.85 -15.37
C VAL A 71 -12.76 29.07 -16.56
N LYS A 72 -12.25 29.72 -17.61
CA LYS A 72 -13.01 30.02 -18.84
C LYS A 72 -13.00 28.88 -19.86
N LEU A 73 -12.12 27.89 -19.69
CA LEU A 73 -12.06 26.71 -20.55
C LEU A 73 -13.35 25.89 -20.40
N LYS A 74 -13.84 25.40 -21.53
CA LYS A 74 -14.97 24.45 -21.61
C LYS A 74 -14.45 23.01 -21.50
N GLY A 75 -15.36 22.04 -21.39
CA GLY A 75 -15.03 20.62 -21.26
C GLY A 75 -15.01 20.11 -19.82
N TRP A 76 -15.58 20.89 -18.90
CA TRP A 76 -15.90 20.43 -17.54
C TRP A 76 -17.33 20.83 -17.17
N GLU A 77 -17.97 19.99 -16.35
CA GLU A 77 -19.32 20.22 -15.82
C GLU A 77 -19.34 20.00 -14.31
N TRP A 78 -20.09 20.85 -13.59
CA TRP A 78 -20.30 20.69 -12.17
C TRP A 78 -21.24 19.51 -11.89
N VAL A 79 -20.80 18.57 -11.07
CA VAL A 79 -21.63 17.43 -10.66
C VAL A 79 -22.32 17.74 -9.34
N GLU A 80 -23.64 17.89 -9.40
CA GLU A 80 -24.44 18.18 -8.21
C GLU A 80 -24.51 16.98 -7.26
N ARG A 81 -24.08 17.19 -6.01
CA ARG A 81 -24.07 16.17 -4.95
C ARG A 81 -25.41 16.22 -4.22
N LYS A 82 -26.34 15.30 -4.51
CA LYS A 82 -27.71 15.29 -3.95
C LYS A 82 -27.82 14.50 -2.65
N ASN A 83 -27.22 15.00 -1.57
CA ASN A 83 -27.19 14.30 -0.29
C ASN A 83 -27.35 15.27 0.91
N PRO A 84 -27.49 14.77 2.16
CA PRO A 84 -27.67 15.63 3.34
C PRO A 84 -26.55 16.64 3.57
N ALA A 85 -25.32 16.39 3.09
CA ALA A 85 -24.19 17.30 3.26
C ALA A 85 -24.35 18.63 2.49
N MET A 86 -25.24 18.71 1.49
CA MET A 86 -25.53 19.96 0.76
C MET A 86 -25.93 21.14 1.66
N LYS A 87 -26.50 20.85 2.83
CA LYS A 87 -26.96 21.88 3.77
C LYS A 87 -25.81 22.54 4.54
N PHE A 88 -24.62 21.95 4.48
CA PHE A 88 -23.43 22.37 5.22
C PHE A 88 -22.36 22.91 4.27
N ALA A 89 -21.37 23.59 4.83
CA ALA A 89 -20.20 23.98 4.08
C ALA A 89 -19.39 22.74 3.66
N THR A 90 -18.74 22.83 2.51
CA THR A 90 -17.86 21.79 1.96
C THR A 90 -16.50 22.39 1.63
N ASP A 91 -15.48 21.55 1.67
CA ASP A 91 -14.12 21.82 1.26
C ASP A 91 -13.77 21.14 -0.07
N PHE A 92 -14.73 20.50 -0.74
CA PHE A 92 -14.50 19.91 -2.06
C PHE A 92 -15.68 20.09 -3.02
N ALA A 93 -15.38 20.00 -4.31
CA ALA A 93 -16.34 19.95 -5.41
C ALA A 93 -16.10 18.70 -6.26
N LEU A 94 -17.16 18.22 -6.91
CA LEU A 94 -17.09 17.14 -7.88
C LEU A 94 -17.34 17.72 -9.27
N VAL A 95 -16.41 17.51 -10.20
CA VAL A 95 -16.51 17.99 -11.58
C VAL A 95 -16.31 16.83 -12.55
N ALA A 96 -17.14 16.77 -13.59
CA ALA A 96 -16.97 15.86 -14.71
C ALA A 96 -16.06 16.53 -15.72
N ILE A 97 -14.95 15.91 -16.11
CA ILE A 97 -13.98 16.46 -17.06
C ILE A 97 -13.91 15.54 -18.28
N GLU A 98 -13.97 16.14 -19.48
CA GLU A 98 -13.73 15.45 -20.74
C GLU A 98 -12.26 15.02 -20.84
N GLU A 99 -12.00 13.75 -21.13
CA GLU A 99 -10.65 13.16 -21.15
C GLU A 99 -9.65 13.92 -22.05
N ILE A 100 -10.13 14.46 -23.18
CA ILE A 100 -9.32 15.23 -24.15
C ILE A 100 -8.78 16.54 -23.55
N MET A 101 -9.51 17.13 -22.59
CA MET A 101 -9.19 18.42 -21.98
C MET A 101 -8.55 18.28 -20.60
N LEU A 102 -8.30 17.04 -20.14
CA LEU A 102 -7.95 16.72 -18.77
C LEU A 102 -6.69 17.44 -18.26
N GLU A 103 -5.56 17.27 -18.94
CA GLU A 103 -4.28 17.86 -18.53
C GLU A 103 -4.33 19.40 -18.48
N LEU A 104 -4.99 20.02 -19.46
CA LEU A 104 -5.16 21.47 -19.52
C LEU A 104 -6.02 22.00 -18.37
N LEU A 105 -7.14 21.32 -18.08
CA LEU A 105 -8.06 21.74 -17.03
C LEU A 105 -7.47 21.53 -15.63
N ILE A 106 -6.79 20.40 -15.38
CA ILE A 106 -6.07 20.16 -14.12
C ILE A 106 -5.02 21.26 -13.91
N GLY A 107 -4.26 21.61 -14.95
CA GLY A 107 -3.27 22.68 -14.89
C GLY A 107 -3.86 24.06 -14.60
N GLU A 108 -5.07 24.37 -15.11
CA GLU A 108 -5.75 25.63 -14.80
C GLU A 108 -6.34 25.65 -13.38
N PHE A 109 -6.95 24.55 -12.92
CA PHE A 109 -7.44 24.44 -11.55
C PHE A 109 -6.30 24.57 -10.53
N GLY A 110 -5.15 23.94 -10.80
CA GLY A 110 -3.98 23.98 -9.92
C GLY A 110 -3.34 25.36 -9.76
N LYS A 111 -3.62 26.33 -10.65
CA LYS A 111 -3.16 27.72 -10.54
C LYS A 111 -4.03 28.57 -9.59
N LEU A 112 -5.21 28.09 -9.23
CA LEU A 112 -6.16 28.85 -8.41
C LEU A 112 -5.76 28.83 -6.94
N GLU A 113 -5.68 30.01 -6.31
CA GLU A 113 -5.24 30.14 -4.91
C GLU A 113 -6.10 29.38 -3.88
N LEU A 114 -7.40 29.20 -4.15
CA LEU A 114 -8.30 28.48 -3.24
C LEU A 114 -8.28 26.97 -3.45
N VAL A 115 -7.79 26.50 -4.60
CA VAL A 115 -7.70 25.07 -4.91
C VAL A 115 -6.44 24.51 -4.26
N LYS A 116 -6.62 23.47 -3.46
CA LYS A 116 -5.52 22.73 -2.84
C LYS A 116 -4.91 21.76 -3.86
N ASP A 117 -5.75 20.95 -4.49
CA ASP A 117 -5.38 19.97 -5.50
C ASP A 117 -6.62 19.48 -6.27
N VAL A 118 -6.35 18.69 -7.30
CA VAL A 118 -7.36 17.99 -8.09
C VAL A 118 -6.97 16.51 -8.12
N SER A 119 -7.91 15.64 -7.81
CA SER A 119 -7.73 14.19 -7.78
C SER A 119 -8.87 13.49 -8.51
N LEU A 120 -8.64 12.27 -8.98
CA LEU A 120 -9.72 11.47 -9.56
C LEU A 120 -10.69 11.02 -8.46
N ASP A 121 -11.99 10.95 -8.75
CA ASP A 121 -12.98 10.32 -7.85
C ASP A 121 -12.90 8.80 -7.99
N LEU A 122 -12.11 8.17 -7.12
CA LEU A 122 -11.86 6.74 -7.15
C LEU A 122 -13.11 5.96 -6.70
N SER A 123 -13.37 4.83 -7.34
CA SER A 123 -14.41 3.89 -6.93
C SER A 123 -13.80 2.70 -6.17
N TYR A 124 -14.59 2.07 -5.32
CA TYR A 124 -14.17 0.95 -4.48
C TYR A 124 -15.22 -0.14 -4.50
N GLN A 125 -14.83 -1.36 -4.82
CA GLN A 125 -15.73 -2.50 -4.73
C GLN A 125 -15.40 -3.39 -3.53
N ARG A 126 -16.36 -3.56 -2.64
CA ARG A 126 -16.31 -4.51 -1.54
C ARG A 126 -16.66 -5.92 -2.05
N GLY A 127 -15.97 -6.93 -1.54
CA GLY A 127 -16.15 -8.33 -1.91
C GLY A 127 -16.67 -9.19 -0.76
N VAL A 128 -17.97 -9.16 -0.45
CA VAL A 128 -18.59 -10.11 0.48
C VAL A 128 -19.82 -10.74 -0.17
N LEU A 129 -19.80 -12.04 -0.47
CA LEU A 129 -20.95 -12.69 -1.14
C LEU A 129 -22.12 -12.93 -0.16
N GLU A 130 -23.31 -12.47 -0.57
CA GLU A 130 -24.61 -12.73 0.06
C GLU A 130 -25.02 -14.22 0.02
N GLU A 131 -25.79 -14.63 1.03
CA GLU A 131 -26.63 -15.83 1.03
C GLU A 131 -27.75 -15.71 -0.04
N ARG A 132 -27.63 -16.32 -1.23
CA ARG A 132 -28.81 -16.66 -2.05
C ARG A 132 -28.68 -18.00 -2.78
N ASN A 133 -29.70 -18.85 -2.56
CA ASN A 133 -29.99 -20.09 -3.27
C ASN A 133 -29.95 -19.91 -4.79
N GLY A 134 -28.90 -20.40 -5.44
CA GLY A 134 -28.78 -20.48 -6.89
C GLY A 134 -27.32 -20.50 -7.31
N LYS A 135 -26.90 -21.58 -8.00
CA LYS A 135 -25.52 -21.86 -8.42
C LYS A 135 -24.85 -20.66 -9.14
N VAL A 136 -24.19 -19.80 -8.38
CA VAL A 136 -23.15 -18.89 -8.87
C VAL A 136 -22.08 -18.81 -7.78
N GLY A 137 -21.32 -19.91 -7.64
CA GLY A 137 -20.08 -19.93 -6.88
C GLY A 137 -18.91 -19.42 -7.73
N ALA A 138 -17.72 -19.36 -7.12
CA ALA A 138 -16.43 -18.88 -7.66
C ALA A 138 -15.91 -19.59 -8.94
N PHE A 139 -16.76 -20.36 -9.61
CA PHE A 139 -16.45 -21.21 -10.74
C PHE A 139 -17.67 -21.28 -11.67
N VAL A 140 -17.52 -20.81 -12.90
CA VAL A 140 -18.27 -21.38 -14.04
C VAL A 140 -17.31 -22.40 -14.64
N ASP A 141 -17.72 -23.66 -14.69
CA ASP A 141 -16.90 -24.76 -15.23
C ASP A 141 -15.52 -24.93 -14.57
N GLY A 142 -15.41 -24.72 -13.26
CA GLY A 142 -14.17 -25.01 -12.52
C GLY A 142 -13.00 -24.04 -12.77
N LYS A 143 -13.23 -22.85 -13.37
CA LYS A 143 -12.22 -21.77 -13.47
C LYS A 143 -12.57 -20.51 -12.64
N LYS A 144 -11.62 -20.05 -11.81
CA LYS A 144 -11.66 -18.75 -11.09
C LYS A 144 -11.62 -17.59 -12.09
N ARG A 145 -12.28 -16.48 -11.75
CA ARG A 145 -12.24 -15.23 -12.55
C ARG A 145 -11.02 -14.38 -12.13
N PRO A 146 -10.19 -13.88 -13.06
CA PRO A 146 -9.04 -13.03 -12.75
C PRO A 146 -9.45 -11.55 -12.50
N GLY A 147 -8.69 -10.84 -11.65
CA GLY A 147 -8.68 -9.38 -11.58
C GLY A 147 -9.56 -8.69 -10.52
N LYS A 148 -9.79 -9.29 -9.35
CA LYS A 148 -10.40 -8.57 -8.21
C LYS A 148 -9.62 -8.83 -6.94
N ILE A 149 -9.32 -7.76 -6.21
CA ILE A 149 -8.84 -7.82 -4.83
C ILE A 149 -10.03 -8.31 -3.99
N PHE A 150 -9.87 -9.49 -3.36
CA PHE A 150 -10.95 -10.16 -2.64
C PHE A 150 -10.71 -10.10 -1.13
N THR A 151 -11.50 -9.31 -0.42
CA THR A 151 -11.67 -9.47 1.04
C THR A 151 -12.57 -10.68 1.32
N ALA A 152 -12.04 -11.89 1.16
CA ALA A 152 -12.84 -13.09 1.39
C ALA A 152 -13.32 -13.16 2.85
N MET A 153 -14.64 -13.20 3.08
CA MET A 153 -15.17 -13.80 4.30
C MET A 153 -14.98 -15.32 4.17
N SER A 154 -14.11 -15.89 4.99
CA SER A 154 -13.93 -17.35 5.05
C SER A 154 -15.19 -17.98 5.67
N PHE A 155 -15.95 -18.68 4.84
CA PHE A 155 -16.76 -19.81 5.27
C PHE A 155 -15.92 -21.05 4.97
N ASP A 156 -15.45 -21.73 6.01
CA ASP A 156 -14.88 -23.06 5.86
C ASP A 156 -15.68 -24.03 6.74
N GLU A 157 -16.42 -24.92 6.07
CA GLU A 157 -16.94 -26.13 6.69
C GLU A 157 -15.75 -27.06 6.89
N GLY A 158 -15.36 -27.21 8.16
CA GLY A 158 -14.30 -28.07 8.69
C GLY A 158 -13.53 -28.98 7.72
N GLU A 159 -12.28 -28.62 7.45
CA GLU A 159 -11.24 -29.58 7.05
C GLU A 159 -10.28 -29.87 8.23
N ASN A 160 -10.12 -31.16 8.50
CA ASN A 160 -9.22 -31.72 9.51
C ASN A 160 -7.76 -31.41 9.19
N TYR A 161 -7.07 -30.70 10.09
CA TYR A 161 -5.62 -30.73 10.17
C TYR A 161 -5.19 -31.79 11.19
N ASP A 162 -4.53 -32.84 10.70
CA ASP A 162 -3.83 -33.84 11.51
C ASP A 162 -2.59 -33.21 12.17
N ALA A 163 -2.76 -32.68 13.38
CA ALA A 163 -1.66 -32.32 14.26
C ALA A 163 -1.27 -33.54 15.13
N ALA A 164 -0.11 -34.12 14.84
CA ALA A 164 0.51 -35.11 15.69
C ALA A 164 1.04 -34.45 16.99
N ALA A 165 0.29 -34.58 18.11
CA ALA A 165 0.85 -34.72 19.48
C ALA A 165 -0.22 -34.85 20.58
N SER A 166 0.00 -35.81 21.50
CA SER A 166 -0.40 -35.79 22.92
C SER A 166 -1.91 -35.83 23.28
N THR A 167 -2.43 -37.04 23.46
CA THR A 167 -3.82 -37.41 23.79
C THR A 167 -4.29 -37.17 25.25
N ARG A 168 -3.77 -36.16 25.97
CA ARG A 168 -4.23 -35.85 27.35
C ARG A 168 -4.84 -34.46 27.57
N SER A 169 -4.88 -33.58 26.56
CA SER A 169 -5.41 -32.20 26.68
C SER A 169 -6.78 -31.97 26.01
N THR A 170 -7.18 -32.84 25.08
CA THR A 170 -8.36 -32.64 24.21
C THR A 170 -9.69 -32.61 24.96
N THR A 171 -9.89 -33.44 26.00
CA THR A 171 -11.18 -33.52 26.70
C THR A 171 -11.52 -32.28 27.54
N ILE A 172 -10.52 -31.54 28.01
CA ILE A 172 -10.70 -30.29 28.78
C ILE A 172 -10.94 -29.11 27.84
N SER A 173 -10.22 -29.06 26.70
CA SER A 173 -10.42 -28.09 25.62
C SER A 173 -11.85 -28.16 25.04
N TRP A 174 -12.35 -29.36 24.73
CA TRP A 174 -13.69 -29.54 24.18
C TRP A 174 -14.81 -29.05 25.11
N ARG A 175 -14.69 -29.28 26.42
CA ARG A 175 -15.69 -28.83 27.41
C ARG A 175 -15.68 -27.31 27.59
N ARG A 176 -14.50 -26.68 27.48
CA ARG A 176 -14.33 -25.22 27.51
C ARG A 176 -14.86 -24.58 26.22
N ASN A 177 -14.58 -25.17 25.06
CA ASN A 177 -15.13 -24.74 23.77
C ASN A 177 -16.66 -24.85 23.71
N LEU A 178 -17.26 -25.92 24.24
CA LEU A 178 -18.71 -26.09 24.24
C LEU A 178 -19.44 -25.13 25.20
N MET A 179 -18.76 -24.69 26.27
CA MET A 179 -19.29 -23.67 27.21
C MET A 179 -19.06 -22.25 26.67
N MET A 180 -17.94 -22.00 25.99
CA MET A 180 -17.63 -20.72 25.33
C MET A 180 -18.55 -20.48 24.12
N GLN A 181 -18.87 -21.52 23.33
CA GLN A 181 -19.86 -21.45 22.24
C GLN A 181 -21.29 -21.12 22.73
N LYS A 182 -21.58 -21.29 24.04
CA LYS A 182 -22.86 -20.89 24.65
C LYS A 182 -22.81 -19.54 25.35
N ALA A 183 -21.62 -18.96 25.57
CA ALA A 183 -21.45 -17.68 26.23
C ALA A 183 -21.52 -16.56 25.18
N GLN A 184 -22.29 -15.52 25.47
CA GLN A 184 -22.36 -14.35 24.59
C GLN A 184 -21.03 -13.60 24.60
N VAL A 185 -20.64 -13.08 23.43
CA VAL A 185 -19.40 -12.32 23.26
C VAL A 185 -19.31 -11.13 24.25
N THR A 186 -20.44 -10.48 24.52
CA THR A 186 -20.57 -9.40 25.49
C THR A 186 -20.20 -9.81 26.91
N SER A 187 -20.70 -10.96 27.37
CA SER A 187 -20.37 -11.52 28.69
C SER A 187 -18.91 -11.98 28.78
N LEU A 188 -18.31 -12.47 27.69
CA LEU A 188 -16.90 -12.85 27.67
C LEU A 188 -15.95 -11.67 27.90
N PHE A 189 -16.34 -10.46 27.48
CA PHE A 189 -15.62 -9.22 27.78
C PHE A 189 -16.11 -8.53 29.07
N GLY A 190 -17.07 -9.11 29.80
CA GLY A 190 -17.54 -8.54 31.07
C GLY A 190 -18.46 -7.33 30.94
N ALA A 191 -19.16 -7.14 29.81
CA ALA A 191 -20.08 -6.01 29.60
C ALA A 191 -21.20 -5.95 30.66
N ASP A 192 -21.64 -7.11 31.16
CA ASP A 192 -22.62 -7.23 32.25
C ASP A 192 -22.24 -6.41 33.50
N ALA A 193 -20.94 -6.31 33.82
CA ALA A 193 -20.47 -5.54 34.97
C ALA A 193 -20.69 -4.03 34.78
N LEU A 194 -20.56 -3.51 33.56
CA LEU A 194 -20.82 -2.10 33.25
C LEU A 194 -22.31 -1.82 33.12
N TRP A 195 -23.07 -2.74 32.52
CA TRP A 195 -24.54 -2.65 32.47
C TRP A 195 -25.14 -2.62 33.88
N SER A 196 -24.63 -3.43 34.81
CA SER A 196 -25.10 -3.42 36.20
C SER A 196 -24.84 -2.09 36.92
N LYS A 197 -23.84 -1.31 36.47
CA LYS A 197 -23.55 0.06 36.94
C LYS A 197 -24.39 1.14 36.23
N GLY A 198 -25.23 0.76 35.26
CA GLY A 198 -26.10 1.67 34.49
C GLY A 198 -25.45 2.27 33.24
N TYR A 199 -24.27 1.81 32.84
CA TYR A 199 -23.63 2.22 31.59
C TYR A 199 -24.11 1.30 30.48
N THR A 200 -24.82 1.80 29.48
CA THR A 200 -25.40 1.00 28.38
C THR A 200 -25.15 1.62 27.00
N GLY A 201 -24.30 2.64 26.91
CA GLY A 201 -24.10 3.41 25.67
C GLY A 201 -25.05 4.60 25.50
N ALA A 202 -25.88 4.91 26.48
CA ALA A 202 -26.86 5.99 26.41
C ALA A 202 -26.22 7.35 26.05
N LYS A 203 -26.89 8.08 25.15
CA LYS A 203 -26.48 9.39 24.62
C LYS A 203 -25.13 9.41 23.88
N VAL A 204 -24.63 8.27 23.45
CA VAL A 204 -23.44 8.20 22.58
C VAL A 204 -23.92 8.17 21.14
N LYS A 205 -23.38 9.05 20.29
CA LYS A 205 -23.69 9.08 18.86
C LYS A 205 -22.73 8.21 18.08
N MET A 206 -23.24 7.12 17.53
CA MET A 206 -22.47 6.14 16.79
C MET A 206 -22.81 6.18 15.31
N ALA A 207 -21.83 6.57 14.49
CA ALA A 207 -21.94 6.55 13.04
C ALA A 207 -21.43 5.21 12.48
N ILE A 208 -22.29 4.50 11.75
CA ILE A 208 -21.99 3.21 11.14
C ILE A 208 -21.93 3.41 9.63
N PHE A 209 -20.72 3.37 9.08
CA PHE A 209 -20.46 3.52 7.64
C PHE A 209 -20.42 2.12 7.01
N ASP A 210 -21.52 1.71 6.39
CA ASP A 210 -21.66 0.36 5.84
C ASP A 210 -22.73 0.30 4.72
N THR A 211 -23.33 -0.85 4.50
CA THR A 211 -24.42 -1.09 3.54
C THR A 211 -25.77 -0.53 4.00
N GLY A 212 -25.83 0.15 5.14
CA GLY A 212 -27.04 0.69 5.75
C GLY A 212 -27.58 -0.19 6.87
N ILE A 213 -28.80 0.12 7.34
CA ILE A 213 -29.50 -0.67 8.38
C ILE A 213 -30.96 -0.83 7.99
N ARG A 214 -31.56 -1.98 8.28
CA ARG A 214 -32.99 -2.22 8.07
C ARG A 214 -33.85 -1.39 9.06
N ALA A 215 -34.81 -0.64 8.51
CA ALA A 215 -35.66 0.33 9.22
C ALA A 215 -36.35 -0.19 10.49
N HIS A 216 -36.99 -1.35 10.38
CA HIS A 216 -37.91 -1.89 11.38
C HIS A 216 -37.39 -3.21 11.96
N HIS A 217 -36.07 -3.34 12.08
CA HIS A 217 -35.49 -4.54 12.66
C HIS A 217 -35.73 -4.57 14.18
N PRO A 218 -36.28 -5.67 14.75
CA PRO A 218 -36.71 -5.71 16.14
C PRO A 218 -35.56 -5.55 17.16
N HIS A 219 -34.32 -5.79 16.75
CA HIS A 219 -33.16 -5.70 17.64
C HIS A 219 -32.73 -4.25 17.94
N PHE A 220 -33.22 -3.25 17.20
CA PHE A 220 -32.78 -1.87 17.37
C PHE A 220 -33.90 -0.98 17.89
N ARG A 221 -33.67 -0.29 19.02
CA ARG A 221 -34.62 0.68 19.58
C ARG A 221 -34.29 2.13 19.26
N ASN A 222 -33.01 2.45 19.05
CA ASN A 222 -32.53 3.84 19.04
C ASN A 222 -31.86 4.26 17.72
N ILE A 223 -32.46 3.90 16.59
CA ILE A 223 -32.05 4.43 15.29
C ILE A 223 -32.51 5.89 15.20
N LYS A 224 -31.57 6.83 15.26
CA LYS A 224 -31.86 8.27 15.13
C LYS A 224 -31.93 8.70 13.69
N GLU A 225 -31.05 8.17 12.86
CA GLU A 225 -30.92 8.60 11.49
C GLU A 225 -30.47 7.46 10.57
N ARG A 226 -30.98 7.48 9.34
CA ARG A 226 -30.55 6.63 8.23
C ARG A 226 -30.37 7.53 7.02
N THR A 227 -29.14 7.63 6.53
CA THR A 227 -28.78 8.41 5.35
C THR A 227 -28.19 7.51 4.28
N ASN A 228 -28.31 7.95 3.04
CA ASN A 228 -27.70 7.28 1.90
C ASN A 228 -26.87 8.29 1.12
N TRP A 229 -25.63 7.90 0.86
CA TRP A 229 -24.61 8.68 0.18
C TRP A 229 -24.35 8.17 -1.23
N THR A 230 -24.94 7.03 -1.57
CA THR A 230 -24.84 6.40 -2.89
C THR A 230 -25.86 6.98 -3.86
N ASN A 231 -25.74 6.59 -5.13
CA ASN A 231 -26.69 6.99 -6.18
C ASN A 231 -27.97 6.12 -6.24
N GLU A 232 -28.12 5.11 -5.37
CA GLU A 232 -29.31 4.24 -5.35
C GLU A 232 -30.42 4.84 -4.49
N ASP A 233 -31.70 4.71 -4.87
CA ASP A 233 -32.81 5.28 -4.10
C ASP A 233 -33.30 4.33 -2.99
N THR A 234 -32.42 4.01 -2.03
CA THR A 234 -32.76 3.16 -0.88
C THR A 234 -31.98 3.56 0.38
N LEU A 235 -32.66 3.51 1.52
CA LEU A 235 -32.06 3.63 2.85
C LEU A 235 -31.88 2.26 3.52
N ASN A 236 -32.53 1.21 3.00
CA ASN A 236 -32.51 -0.11 3.59
C ASN A 236 -31.20 -0.82 3.28
N ASP A 237 -30.74 -1.58 4.26
CA ASP A 237 -29.72 -2.58 4.05
C ASP A 237 -30.35 -3.77 3.32
N ASN A 238 -29.94 -4.00 2.09
CA ASN A 238 -30.35 -5.16 1.30
C ASN A 238 -29.34 -6.31 1.39
N LEU A 239 -28.10 -6.01 1.81
CA LEU A 239 -26.97 -6.95 1.91
C LEU A 239 -26.87 -7.64 3.27
N GLY A 240 -27.24 -6.92 4.34
CA GLY A 240 -27.29 -7.43 5.71
C GLY A 240 -26.03 -7.23 6.52
N HIS A 241 -24.92 -6.76 5.93
CA HIS A 241 -23.67 -6.55 6.68
C HIS A 241 -23.81 -5.38 7.66
N GLY A 242 -24.28 -4.22 7.23
CA GLY A 242 -24.47 -3.08 8.12
C GLY A 242 -25.48 -3.37 9.24
N THR A 243 -26.52 -4.16 8.98
CA THR A 243 -27.44 -4.66 10.00
C THR A 243 -26.74 -5.57 11.00
N PHE A 244 -25.85 -6.45 10.56
CA PHE A 244 -25.07 -7.30 11.45
C PHE A 244 -24.12 -6.49 12.33
N VAL A 245 -23.36 -5.56 11.73
CA VAL A 245 -22.43 -4.64 12.40
C VAL A 245 -23.15 -3.83 13.48
N ALA A 246 -24.29 -3.23 13.14
CA ALA A 246 -25.13 -2.51 14.09
C ALA A 246 -25.66 -3.41 15.21
N GLY A 247 -25.94 -4.69 14.89
CA GLY A 247 -26.33 -5.72 15.85
C GLY A 247 -25.27 -5.97 16.91
N VAL A 248 -24.01 -6.16 16.50
CA VAL A 248 -22.90 -6.36 17.42
C VAL A 248 -22.67 -5.14 18.31
N ILE A 249 -22.87 -3.93 17.78
CA ILE A 249 -22.70 -2.69 18.55
C ILE A 249 -23.85 -2.46 19.54
N ALA A 250 -25.10 -2.51 19.08
CA ALA A 250 -26.26 -2.01 19.82
C ALA A 250 -27.53 -2.88 19.69
N GLY A 251 -27.38 -4.14 19.28
CA GLY A 251 -28.47 -5.11 19.26
C GLY A 251 -29.01 -5.42 20.66
N GLN A 252 -30.30 -5.71 20.77
CA GLN A 252 -30.97 -5.95 22.05
C GLN A 252 -31.58 -7.34 22.19
N ASP A 253 -31.42 -8.19 21.17
CA ASP A 253 -31.93 -9.54 21.22
C ASP A 253 -31.10 -10.38 22.18
N ALA A 254 -31.77 -11.23 22.97
CA ALA A 254 -31.12 -12.04 23.99
C ALA A 254 -30.21 -13.13 23.41
N GLU A 255 -30.30 -13.47 22.11
CA GLU A 255 -29.41 -14.43 21.46
C GLU A 255 -28.13 -13.75 20.92
N CYS A 256 -28.23 -12.52 20.42
CA CYS A 256 -27.10 -11.73 19.90
C CYS A 256 -27.10 -10.30 20.45
N LEU A 257 -26.90 -10.21 21.76
CA LEU A 257 -26.88 -8.94 22.47
C LEU A 257 -25.64 -8.13 22.06
N GLY A 258 -25.84 -6.85 21.75
CA GLY A 258 -24.77 -5.91 21.46
C GLY A 258 -24.17 -5.29 22.72
N PHE A 259 -22.98 -4.71 22.62
CA PHE A 259 -22.25 -4.16 23.76
C PHE A 259 -22.89 -2.90 24.36
N ALA A 260 -23.48 -2.05 23.52
CA ALA A 260 -23.98 -0.73 23.87
C ALA A 260 -25.44 -0.54 23.39
N PRO A 261 -26.41 -1.24 24.01
CA PRO A 261 -27.78 -1.34 23.51
C PRO A 261 -28.57 -0.02 23.46
N ASP A 262 -28.18 1.00 24.23
CA ASP A 262 -28.88 2.30 24.28
C ASP A 262 -28.18 3.40 23.47
N THR A 263 -27.12 3.06 22.73
CA THR A 263 -26.42 3.98 21.83
C THR A 263 -27.32 4.51 20.72
N GLU A 264 -27.12 5.78 20.36
CA GLU A 264 -27.83 6.44 19.26
C GLU A 264 -27.21 6.03 17.93
N ILE A 265 -27.96 5.27 17.13
CA ILE A 265 -27.46 4.71 15.87
C ILE A 265 -27.72 5.70 14.73
N TYR A 266 -26.65 6.10 14.06
CA TYR A 266 -26.63 6.89 12.83
C TYR A 266 -26.10 6.02 11.69
N ALA A 267 -27.00 5.51 10.85
CA ALA A 267 -26.65 4.58 9.78
C ALA A 267 -26.32 5.33 8.49
N PHE A 268 -25.05 5.29 8.07
CA PHE A 268 -24.60 5.96 6.86
C PHE A 268 -24.35 4.90 5.79
N ARG A 269 -25.29 4.79 4.85
CA ARG A 269 -25.12 3.89 3.71
C ARG A 269 -24.16 4.53 2.72
N VAL A 270 -22.95 3.99 2.63
CA VAL A 270 -21.89 4.43 1.72
C VAL A 270 -21.56 3.38 0.65
N PHE A 271 -22.15 2.19 0.75
CA PHE A 271 -22.04 1.14 -0.27
C PHE A 271 -23.36 0.90 -0.97
N THR A 272 -23.28 0.72 -2.29
CA THR A 272 -24.41 0.24 -3.10
C THR A 272 -24.72 -1.23 -2.83
N ASP A 273 -25.83 -1.73 -3.38
CA ASP A 273 -26.14 -3.16 -3.34
C ASP A 273 -25.15 -3.98 -4.19
N ALA A 274 -24.54 -3.35 -5.20
CA ALA A 274 -23.41 -3.89 -5.95
C ALA A 274 -22.07 -3.80 -5.18
N GLN A 275 -22.10 -3.33 -3.94
CA GLN A 275 -20.95 -3.16 -3.05
C GLN A 275 -19.91 -2.17 -3.57
N VAL A 276 -20.34 -1.18 -4.35
CA VAL A 276 -19.49 -0.10 -4.85
C VAL A 276 -19.62 1.12 -3.95
N SER A 277 -18.52 1.82 -3.69
CA SER A 277 -18.45 3.14 -3.06
C SER A 277 -17.55 4.07 -3.90
N TYR A 278 -17.60 5.37 -3.65
CA TYR A 278 -16.71 6.37 -4.24
C TYR A 278 -16.06 7.22 -3.15
N THR A 279 -14.85 7.73 -3.42
CA THR A 279 -14.15 8.67 -2.53
C THR A 279 -15.05 9.85 -2.17
N SER A 280 -15.70 10.46 -3.16
CA SER A 280 -16.61 11.59 -2.97
C SER A 280 -17.75 11.32 -1.98
N TRP A 281 -18.28 10.08 -1.95
CA TRP A 281 -19.33 9.68 -1.01
C TRP A 281 -18.81 9.61 0.43
N PHE A 282 -17.61 9.09 0.63
CA PHE A 282 -16.95 9.12 1.93
C PHE A 282 -16.70 10.56 2.38
N LEU A 283 -16.15 11.43 1.52
CA LEU A 283 -15.89 12.82 1.87
C LEU A 283 -17.16 13.57 2.31
N ASP A 284 -18.28 13.38 1.62
CA ASP A 284 -19.56 13.98 2.01
C ASP A 284 -20.10 13.42 3.33
N ALA A 285 -20.07 12.09 3.50
CA ALA A 285 -20.51 11.43 4.72
C ALA A 285 -19.65 11.84 5.94
N PHE A 286 -18.35 12.00 5.73
CA PHE A 286 -17.39 12.49 6.71
C PHE A 286 -17.62 13.96 7.08
N ASN A 287 -17.81 14.85 6.09
CA ASN A 287 -18.18 16.24 6.33
C ASN A 287 -19.50 16.34 7.14
N TYR A 288 -20.46 15.47 6.86
CA TYR A 288 -21.71 15.38 7.62
C TYR A 288 -21.53 14.86 9.05
N ALA A 289 -20.68 13.84 9.25
CA ALA A 289 -20.35 13.33 10.59
C ALA A 289 -19.70 14.42 11.46
N ILE A 290 -18.80 15.22 10.88
CA ILE A 290 -18.19 16.38 11.53
C ILE A 290 -19.25 17.43 11.87
N ALA A 291 -20.08 17.81 10.90
CA ALA A 291 -21.12 18.83 11.09
C ALA A 291 -22.16 18.44 12.16
N THR A 292 -22.48 17.15 12.25
CA THR A 292 -23.44 16.58 13.23
C THR A 292 -22.80 16.22 14.57
N LYS A 293 -21.48 16.37 14.70
CA LYS A 293 -20.68 16.13 15.91
C LYS A 293 -20.91 14.72 16.45
N MET A 294 -20.64 13.71 15.62
CA MET A 294 -20.63 12.30 16.02
C MET A 294 -19.55 12.05 17.09
N ASP A 295 -19.75 11.07 17.96
CA ASP A 295 -18.76 10.72 19.00
C ASP A 295 -17.83 9.59 18.51
N VAL A 296 -18.42 8.56 17.90
CA VAL A 296 -17.73 7.34 17.45
C VAL A 296 -18.14 7.02 16.02
N LEU A 297 -17.18 6.55 15.23
CA LEU A 297 -17.36 6.10 13.86
C LEU A 297 -16.79 4.69 13.72
N ASN A 298 -17.57 3.77 13.15
CA ASN A 298 -17.08 2.44 12.79
C ASN A 298 -17.06 2.27 11.27
N LEU A 299 -15.92 1.82 10.78
CA LEU A 299 -15.70 1.46 9.39
C LEU A 299 -15.21 0.01 9.33
N SER A 300 -16.14 -0.93 9.21
CA SER A 300 -15.85 -2.37 9.22
C SER A 300 -15.36 -2.91 7.88
N ILE A 301 -14.50 -2.16 7.21
CA ILE A 301 -13.99 -2.47 5.87
C ILE A 301 -12.53 -2.00 5.76
N GLY A 302 -11.78 -2.65 4.88
CA GLY A 302 -10.64 -2.02 4.21
C GLY A 302 -11.17 -1.20 3.03
N GLY A 303 -10.70 0.03 2.89
CA GLY A 303 -11.17 1.00 1.93
C GLY A 303 -10.05 1.49 1.00
N PRO A 304 -10.20 2.70 0.44
CA PRO A 304 -9.18 3.36 -0.37
C PRO A 304 -7.78 3.09 0.12
N ASP A 305 -6.93 2.64 -0.79
CA ASP A 305 -5.51 2.57 -0.50
C ASP A 305 -5.01 3.98 -0.11
N TYR A 306 -3.91 4.05 0.63
CA TYR A 306 -3.38 5.32 1.14
C TYR A 306 -3.05 6.32 0.02
N LEU A 307 -2.95 5.86 -1.23
CA LEU A 307 -2.80 6.69 -2.43
C LEU A 307 -4.01 7.60 -2.69
N ASP A 308 -5.20 7.29 -2.15
CA ASP A 308 -6.35 8.20 -2.14
C ASP A 308 -6.14 9.30 -1.07
N LEU A 309 -5.24 10.24 -1.39
CA LEU A 309 -4.92 11.39 -0.54
C LEU A 309 -6.17 12.17 -0.08
N PRO A 310 -7.19 12.43 -0.92
CA PRO A 310 -8.46 13.00 -0.47
C PRO A 310 -9.08 12.24 0.71
N PHE A 311 -9.16 10.92 0.64
CA PHE A 311 -9.72 10.10 1.71
C PHE A 311 -8.84 10.11 2.97
N VAL A 312 -7.54 9.88 2.84
CA VAL A 312 -6.60 9.81 3.97
C VAL A 312 -6.57 11.12 4.77
N GLU A 313 -6.46 12.26 4.08
CA GLU A 313 -6.45 13.55 4.77
C GLU A 313 -7.80 13.85 5.44
N LYS A 314 -8.91 13.38 4.85
CA LYS A 314 -10.24 13.53 5.48
C LYS A 314 -10.37 12.67 6.74
N VAL A 315 -9.76 11.49 6.77
CA VAL A 315 -9.67 10.65 7.97
C VAL A 315 -8.91 11.39 9.10
N TRP A 316 -7.80 12.05 8.79
CA TRP A 316 -7.09 12.90 9.78
C TRP A 316 -7.95 14.06 10.25
N GLU A 317 -8.69 14.71 9.35
CA GLU A 317 -9.60 15.80 9.73
C GLU A 317 -10.75 15.33 10.64
N ILE A 318 -11.34 14.17 10.38
CA ILE A 318 -12.38 13.59 11.24
C ILE A 318 -11.86 13.38 12.65
N THR A 319 -10.71 12.72 12.77
CA THR A 319 -10.13 12.46 14.09
C THR A 319 -9.78 13.78 14.77
N ALA A 320 -9.23 14.78 14.06
CA ALA A 320 -8.97 16.13 14.58
C ALA A 320 -10.23 16.82 15.14
N ASN A 321 -11.42 16.46 14.66
CA ASN A 321 -12.72 16.93 15.16
C ASN A 321 -13.27 16.11 16.35
N ASN A 322 -12.40 15.41 17.09
CA ASN A 322 -12.72 14.57 18.27
C ASN A 322 -13.61 13.36 17.99
N ILE A 323 -13.67 12.88 16.74
CA ILE A 323 -14.43 11.68 16.40
C ILE A 323 -13.52 10.46 16.55
N ILE A 324 -13.89 9.53 17.42
CA ILE A 324 -13.14 8.28 17.63
C ILE A 324 -13.47 7.31 16.49
N MET A 325 -12.47 6.92 15.71
CA MET A 325 -12.68 6.02 14.58
C MET A 325 -12.10 4.63 14.87
N VAL A 326 -12.92 3.61 14.65
CA VAL A 326 -12.59 2.18 14.78
C VAL A 326 -12.70 1.53 13.41
N SER A 327 -11.67 0.81 12.98
CA SER A 327 -11.61 0.20 11.65
C SER A 327 -11.06 -1.22 11.69
N ALA A 328 -11.53 -2.06 10.79
CA ALA A 328 -11.05 -3.43 10.62
C ALA A 328 -9.67 -3.44 9.94
N ILE A 329 -8.72 -4.25 10.43
CA ILE A 329 -7.35 -4.28 9.90
C ILE A 329 -7.22 -4.93 8.51
N GLY A 330 -8.22 -5.71 8.07
CA GLY A 330 -8.19 -6.43 6.80
C GLY A 330 -8.40 -7.94 6.98
N ASN A 331 -8.74 -8.63 5.90
CA ASN A 331 -9.01 -10.08 5.89
C ASN A 331 -8.02 -10.85 5.00
N ASP A 332 -6.87 -10.23 4.72
CA ASP A 332 -5.90 -10.68 3.73
C ASP A 332 -4.74 -11.46 4.37
N GLY A 333 -4.90 -11.84 5.65
CA GLY A 333 -4.00 -12.77 6.33
C GLY A 333 -4.08 -14.20 5.77
N PRO A 334 -3.13 -15.10 6.14
CA PRO A 334 -2.16 -14.96 7.22
C PRO A 334 -0.82 -14.34 6.79
N LEU A 335 -0.70 -13.89 5.54
CA LEU A 335 0.53 -13.28 5.03
C LEU A 335 0.85 -11.97 5.75
N TYR A 336 2.14 -11.65 5.87
CA TYR A 336 2.63 -10.41 6.45
C TYR A 336 2.64 -9.29 5.40
N GLY A 337 2.39 -8.05 5.83
CA GLY A 337 2.30 -6.91 4.91
C GLY A 337 0.94 -6.81 4.24
N THR A 338 -0.13 -7.16 4.96
CA THR A 338 -1.50 -7.30 4.43
C THR A 338 -2.50 -6.34 5.09
N LEU A 339 -1.99 -5.30 5.76
CA LEU A 339 -2.82 -4.33 6.48
C LEU A 339 -3.58 -3.42 5.51
N ASN A 340 -4.84 -3.15 5.82
CA ASN A 340 -5.70 -2.32 4.97
C ASN A 340 -5.90 -0.91 5.56
N ASN A 341 -6.01 0.09 4.69
CA ASN A 341 -6.37 1.46 5.04
C ASN A 341 -7.88 1.57 5.30
N PRO A 342 -8.35 2.41 6.25
CA PRO A 342 -7.60 3.33 7.13
C PRO A 342 -7.15 2.73 8.47
N ALA A 343 -7.25 1.42 8.68
CA ALA A 343 -6.90 0.81 9.97
C ALA A 343 -5.38 0.83 10.26
N ASP A 344 -4.55 0.93 9.22
CA ASP A 344 -3.11 1.10 9.28
C ASP A 344 -2.66 2.51 9.74
N GLN A 345 -3.55 3.51 9.71
CA GLN A 345 -3.27 4.88 10.10
C GLN A 345 -3.03 5.01 11.62
N SER A 346 -2.12 5.90 12.02
CA SER A 346 -1.70 6.06 13.42
C SER A 346 -2.83 6.51 14.34
N ASP A 347 -3.74 7.39 13.89
CA ASP A 347 -4.84 7.89 14.73
C ASP A 347 -6.01 6.91 14.86
N ILE A 348 -6.14 5.95 13.93
CA ILE A 348 -7.28 5.03 13.84
C ILE A 348 -7.07 3.80 14.69
N ILE A 349 -8.08 3.40 15.46
CA ILE A 349 -8.04 2.15 16.24
C ILE A 349 -8.24 0.99 15.25
N GLY A 350 -7.13 0.38 14.84
CA GLY A 350 -7.07 -0.76 13.94
C GLY A 350 -7.24 -2.07 14.68
N VAL A 351 -8.25 -2.86 14.29
CA VAL A 351 -8.68 -4.04 15.03
C VAL A 351 -8.44 -5.32 14.23
N GLY A 352 -7.62 -6.22 14.78
CA GLY A 352 -7.43 -7.57 14.28
C GLY A 352 -8.43 -8.58 14.85
N GLY A 353 -8.52 -9.76 14.23
CA GLY A 353 -9.47 -10.81 14.56
C GLY A 353 -8.82 -12.01 15.25
N ILE A 354 -9.43 -12.47 16.34
CA ILE A 354 -9.09 -13.74 17.02
C ILE A 354 -10.29 -14.68 17.08
N ASP A 355 -10.04 -15.95 17.33
CA ASP A 355 -11.05 -16.94 17.69
C ASP A 355 -11.34 -16.96 19.21
N TYR A 356 -12.35 -17.72 19.63
CA TYR A 356 -12.71 -17.89 21.04
C TYR A 356 -11.66 -18.63 21.88
N SER A 357 -10.62 -19.20 21.26
CA SER A 357 -9.46 -19.80 21.95
C SER A 357 -8.29 -18.82 22.09
N ASP A 358 -8.51 -17.54 21.77
CA ASP A 358 -7.51 -16.48 21.75
C ASP A 358 -6.35 -16.74 20.75
N HIS A 359 -6.60 -17.51 19.69
CA HIS A 359 -5.68 -17.61 18.56
C HIS A 359 -5.98 -16.54 17.51
N ILE A 360 -4.93 -15.99 16.88
CA ILE A 360 -5.07 -15.09 15.73
C ILE A 360 -5.84 -15.82 14.62
N ALA A 361 -6.95 -15.24 14.16
CA ALA A 361 -7.70 -15.81 13.06
C ALA A 361 -6.84 -15.80 11.79
N SER A 362 -6.88 -16.88 11.00
CA SER A 362 -6.04 -17.01 9.79
C SER A 362 -6.23 -15.84 8.83
N PHE A 363 -7.48 -15.41 8.61
CA PHE A 363 -7.81 -14.27 7.77
C PHE A 363 -7.32 -12.92 8.32
N SER A 364 -7.01 -12.79 9.62
CA SER A 364 -6.63 -11.49 10.18
C SER A 364 -5.33 -11.01 9.53
N SER A 365 -5.42 -9.87 8.84
CA SER A 365 -4.25 -9.18 8.30
C SER A 365 -3.25 -8.86 9.40
N ARG A 366 -1.96 -8.94 9.06
CA ARG A 366 -0.84 -8.84 10.02
C ARG A 366 0.43 -8.35 9.33
N GLY A 367 1.45 -8.09 10.15
CA GLY A 367 2.71 -7.50 9.72
C GLY A 367 2.79 -6.02 10.06
N MET A 368 3.93 -5.41 9.76
CA MET A 368 4.10 -3.97 9.91
C MET A 368 3.41 -3.20 8.79
N SER A 369 3.16 -1.91 8.99
CA SER A 369 2.71 -1.04 7.89
C SER A 369 3.77 -0.99 6.78
N THR A 370 3.33 -1.14 5.53
CA THR A 370 4.21 -1.20 4.36
C THR A 370 4.66 0.18 3.88
N TRP A 371 3.93 1.24 4.27
CA TRP A 371 4.22 2.61 3.87
C TRP A 371 5.63 3.09 4.24
N GLU A 372 6.11 2.73 5.43
CA GLU A 372 7.41 3.17 5.94
C GLU A 372 8.56 2.17 5.66
N ILE A 373 8.26 1.00 5.08
CA ILE A 373 9.25 -0.05 4.79
C ILE A 373 10.41 0.41 3.89
N PRO A 374 10.21 1.23 2.85
CA PRO A 374 11.31 1.74 2.01
C PRO A 374 12.31 2.60 2.78
N HIS A 375 11.94 3.05 3.98
CA HIS A 375 12.81 3.80 4.89
C HIS A 375 13.44 2.91 5.96
N GLY A 376 13.28 1.60 5.83
CA GLY A 376 13.92 0.54 6.61
C GLY A 376 12.97 -0.25 7.50
N TYR A 377 11.83 0.29 7.94
CA TYR A 377 10.92 -0.43 8.83
C TYR A 377 9.52 0.20 8.94
N GLY A 378 8.49 -0.64 9.12
CA GLY A 378 7.09 -0.23 9.33
C GLY A 378 6.70 0.07 10.80
N ARG A 379 5.46 0.51 11.02
CA ARG A 379 4.86 0.72 12.36
C ARG A 379 4.17 -0.55 12.86
N VAL A 380 3.99 -0.64 14.19
CA VAL A 380 3.25 -1.73 14.84
C VAL A 380 1.75 -1.56 14.59
N LYS A 381 1.14 -2.58 13.97
CA LYS A 381 -0.30 -2.75 13.78
C LYS A 381 -0.64 -4.26 13.78
N PRO A 382 -1.89 -4.68 14.08
CA PRO A 382 -3.02 -3.87 14.56
C PRO A 382 -2.73 -3.21 15.93
N ASP A 383 -3.58 -2.31 16.40
CA ASP A 383 -3.41 -1.73 17.74
C ASP A 383 -3.80 -2.76 18.82
N ILE A 384 -4.90 -3.47 18.58
CA ILE A 384 -5.49 -4.49 19.46
C ILE A 384 -6.20 -5.56 18.64
N VAL A 385 -6.52 -6.69 19.25
CA VAL A 385 -7.36 -7.74 18.67
C VAL A 385 -8.64 -7.97 19.46
N ALA A 386 -9.69 -8.45 18.78
CA ALA A 386 -10.95 -8.83 19.39
C ALA A 386 -11.54 -10.07 18.70
N TYR A 387 -12.52 -10.71 19.35
CA TYR A 387 -13.18 -11.88 18.77
C TYR A 387 -13.82 -11.53 17.43
N GLY A 388 -13.36 -12.20 16.37
CA GLY A 388 -13.77 -11.97 14.99
C GLY A 388 -14.18 -13.24 14.25
N ARG A 389 -14.07 -14.42 14.87
CA ARG A 389 -14.52 -15.68 14.30
C ARG A 389 -15.85 -16.11 14.92
N GLU A 390 -16.80 -16.46 14.06
CA GLU A 390 -18.10 -17.05 14.43
C GLU A 390 -18.93 -16.21 15.42
N ILE A 391 -18.83 -14.87 15.35
CA ILE A 391 -19.57 -13.98 16.23
C ILE A 391 -21.04 -13.90 15.82
N MET A 392 -21.92 -14.04 16.81
CA MET A 392 -23.36 -13.87 16.64
C MET A 392 -23.75 -12.39 16.57
N GLY A 393 -24.54 -12.02 15.56
CA GLY A 393 -25.06 -10.66 15.34
C GLY A 393 -26.41 -10.67 14.64
N SER A 394 -27.01 -9.51 14.43
CA SER A 394 -28.34 -9.39 13.84
C SER A 394 -28.39 -9.85 12.38
N LYS A 395 -29.35 -10.71 12.05
CA LYS A 395 -29.64 -11.10 10.65
C LYS A 395 -30.51 -10.03 9.98
N ILE A 396 -30.33 -9.77 8.68
CA ILE A 396 -31.17 -8.81 7.92
C ILE A 396 -32.68 -9.07 8.04
N SER A 397 -33.09 -10.34 8.12
CA SER A 397 -34.47 -10.76 8.33
C SER A 397 -34.92 -10.47 9.77
N THR A 398 -35.05 -11.49 10.58
CA THR A 398 -35.27 -11.44 12.03
C THR A 398 -34.38 -12.51 12.66
N GLY A 399 -34.01 -12.32 13.93
CA GLY A 399 -33.14 -13.25 14.66
C GLY A 399 -31.66 -12.99 14.40
N CYS A 400 -30.82 -13.94 14.81
CA CYS A 400 -29.38 -13.79 14.81
C CYS A 400 -28.72 -14.68 13.73
N LYS A 401 -27.51 -14.30 13.30
CA LYS A 401 -26.64 -15.10 12.44
C LYS A 401 -25.20 -14.99 12.91
N SER A 402 -24.37 -15.96 12.58
CA SER A 402 -22.93 -15.92 12.86
C SER A 402 -22.15 -15.44 11.63
N LEU A 403 -21.12 -14.61 11.81
CA LEU A 403 -20.17 -14.21 10.77
C LEU A 403 -18.73 -14.22 11.29
N SER A 404 -17.77 -14.32 10.36
CA SER A 404 -16.32 -14.26 10.63
C SER A 404 -15.64 -13.19 9.78
N GLY A 405 -14.76 -12.39 10.38
CA GLY A 405 -13.95 -11.37 9.71
C GLY A 405 -13.43 -10.30 10.67
N THR A 406 -12.43 -9.54 10.28
CA THR A 406 -12.02 -8.33 11.02
C THR A 406 -13.09 -7.24 10.93
N SER A 407 -13.93 -7.29 9.89
CA SER A 407 -15.20 -6.55 9.78
C SER A 407 -16.22 -6.90 10.88
N VAL A 408 -15.99 -7.98 11.62
CA VAL A 408 -16.79 -8.43 12.76
C VAL A 408 -16.09 -8.14 14.09
N ALA A 409 -14.75 -8.20 14.15
CA ALA A 409 -13.98 -7.78 15.31
C ALA A 409 -14.03 -6.25 15.54
N SER A 410 -14.01 -5.46 14.47
CA SER A 410 -14.12 -4.00 14.49
C SER A 410 -15.38 -3.50 15.23
N PRO A 411 -16.61 -3.99 14.95
CA PRO A 411 -17.80 -3.57 15.68
C PRO A 411 -17.88 -4.10 17.12
N VAL A 412 -17.19 -5.20 17.47
CA VAL A 412 -17.02 -5.61 18.88
C VAL A 412 -16.30 -4.50 19.64
N VAL A 413 -15.18 -4.01 19.10
CA VAL A 413 -14.44 -2.89 19.71
C VAL A 413 -15.23 -1.59 19.64
N ALA A 414 -15.93 -1.29 18.55
CA ALA A 414 -16.75 -0.09 18.47
C ALA A 414 -17.89 -0.07 19.51
N GLY A 415 -18.50 -1.23 19.79
CA GLY A 415 -19.46 -1.40 20.87
C GLY A 415 -18.84 -1.21 22.26
N ILE A 416 -17.67 -1.77 22.50
CA ILE A 416 -16.86 -1.53 23.72
C ILE A 416 -16.56 -0.03 23.88
N VAL A 417 -16.12 0.64 22.82
CA VAL A 417 -15.85 2.08 22.81
C VAL A 417 -17.11 2.88 23.14
N CYS A 418 -18.27 2.55 22.54
CA CYS A 418 -19.54 3.22 22.88
C CYS A 418 -19.90 3.06 24.37
N LEU A 419 -19.68 1.86 24.92
CA LEU A 419 -19.91 1.59 26.33
C LEU A 419 -18.96 2.41 27.22
N LEU A 420 -17.67 2.45 26.89
CA LEU A 420 -16.66 3.25 27.59
C LEU A 420 -16.90 4.77 27.48
N VAL A 421 -17.34 5.27 26.33
CA VAL A 421 -17.74 6.69 26.17
C VAL A 421 -18.90 7.04 27.09
N SER A 422 -19.83 6.10 27.32
CA SER A 422 -20.98 6.32 28.21
C SER A 422 -20.61 6.40 29.69
N VAL A 423 -19.42 5.91 30.08
CA VAL A 423 -18.89 6.01 31.46
C VAL A 423 -18.61 7.46 31.85
N ILE A 424 -18.11 8.24 30.89
CA ILE A 424 -17.78 9.64 31.11
C ILE A 424 -19.04 10.50 30.96
N PRO A 425 -19.38 11.34 31.97
CA PRO A 425 -20.51 12.24 31.89
C PRO A 425 -20.45 13.13 30.65
N GLU A 426 -21.59 13.31 29.98
CA GLU A 426 -21.73 14.05 28.72
C GLU A 426 -21.03 15.43 28.74
N SER A 427 -21.14 16.16 29.86
CA SER A 427 -20.52 17.48 30.02
C SER A 427 -18.98 17.46 30.04
N LYS A 428 -18.36 16.33 30.43
CA LYS A 428 -16.90 16.16 30.52
C LYS A 428 -16.31 15.38 29.36
N ARG A 429 -17.13 14.76 28.49
CA ARG A 429 -16.63 13.89 27.41
C ARG A 429 -15.58 14.56 26.55
N LYS A 430 -15.80 15.79 26.09
CA LYS A 430 -14.85 16.50 25.21
C LYS A 430 -13.56 16.95 25.88
N GLU A 431 -13.52 16.99 27.21
CA GLU A 431 -12.33 17.35 27.97
C GLU A 431 -11.39 16.15 28.17
N ILE A 432 -11.96 14.95 28.23
CA ILE A 432 -11.28 13.69 28.58
C ILE A 432 -11.14 12.77 27.35
N LEU A 433 -12.22 12.57 26.60
CA LEU A 433 -12.31 11.64 25.48
C LEU A 433 -11.94 12.32 24.17
N ASN A 434 -10.96 11.75 23.51
CA ASN A 434 -10.51 12.05 22.16
C ASN A 434 -9.92 10.76 21.56
N PRO A 435 -9.56 10.74 20.26
CA PRO A 435 -8.99 9.55 19.62
C PRO A 435 -7.76 8.98 20.34
N ALA A 436 -6.83 9.84 20.80
CA ALA A 436 -5.66 9.39 21.55
C ALA A 436 -6.02 8.80 22.91
N SER A 437 -6.84 9.48 23.73
CA SER A 437 -7.16 8.99 25.08
C SER A 437 -7.93 7.67 25.08
N MET A 438 -8.84 7.48 24.12
CA MET A 438 -9.50 6.19 23.94
C MET A 438 -8.51 5.12 23.51
N LYS A 439 -7.64 5.42 22.52
CA LYS A 439 -6.61 4.46 22.09
C LYS A 439 -5.67 4.10 23.23
N GLN A 440 -5.23 5.06 24.04
CA GLN A 440 -4.39 4.85 25.24
C GLN A 440 -5.06 3.87 26.20
N ALA A 441 -6.34 4.09 26.53
CA ALA A 441 -7.07 3.18 27.42
C ALA A 441 -7.21 1.76 26.87
N LEU A 442 -7.38 1.61 25.56
CA LEU A 442 -7.50 0.31 24.91
C LEU A 442 -6.16 -0.43 24.85
N VAL A 443 -5.06 0.23 24.46
CA VAL A 443 -3.75 -0.41 24.36
C VAL A 443 -3.10 -0.66 25.72
N GLU A 444 -3.29 0.23 26.70
CA GLU A 444 -2.75 0.04 28.06
C GLU A 444 -3.55 -0.99 28.86
N GLY A 445 -4.85 -1.12 28.60
CA GLY A 445 -5.72 -2.12 29.22
C GLY A 445 -5.68 -3.49 28.53
N ALA A 446 -5.10 -3.61 27.32
CA ALA A 446 -5.13 -4.85 26.55
C ALA A 446 -4.45 -6.03 27.27
N ALA A 447 -5.08 -7.20 27.17
CA ALA A 447 -4.53 -8.46 27.65
C ALA A 447 -3.65 -9.09 26.57
N LYS A 448 -2.33 -9.04 26.79
CA LYS A 448 -1.34 -9.70 25.94
C LYS A 448 -1.57 -11.21 25.84
N LEU A 449 -1.61 -11.71 24.61
CA LEU A 449 -1.77 -13.12 24.27
C LEU A 449 -0.42 -13.85 24.22
N SER A 450 -0.39 -15.10 24.64
CA SER A 450 0.79 -15.95 24.55
C SER A 450 0.89 -16.59 23.15
N GLY A 451 2.02 -16.42 22.46
CA GLY A 451 2.29 -17.07 21.18
C GLY A 451 2.38 -16.13 19.96
N PRO A 452 1.43 -15.21 19.72
CA PRO A 452 1.55 -14.28 18.60
C PRO A 452 2.54 -13.15 18.91
N ASN A 453 3.12 -12.55 17.87
CA ASN A 453 4.01 -11.39 18.02
C ASN A 453 3.25 -10.05 17.93
N MET A 454 3.91 -8.94 18.26
CA MET A 454 3.27 -7.62 18.28
C MET A 454 2.71 -7.18 16.93
N TYR A 455 3.23 -7.69 15.81
CA TYR A 455 2.72 -7.41 14.46
C TYR A 455 1.51 -8.28 14.08
N GLU A 456 1.07 -9.17 14.96
CA GLU A 456 -0.14 -9.97 14.79
C GLU A 456 -1.22 -9.57 15.80
N GLN A 457 -0.83 -9.31 17.05
CA GLN A 457 -1.77 -9.03 18.14
C GLN A 457 -1.82 -7.56 18.59
N GLY A 458 -0.89 -6.72 18.15
CA GLY A 458 -0.73 -5.37 18.70
C GLY A 458 -0.40 -5.41 20.19
N ALA A 459 -1.15 -4.64 20.98
CA ALA A 459 -1.09 -4.66 22.45
C ALA A 459 -1.68 -5.94 23.07
N GLY A 460 -2.47 -6.70 22.30
CA GLY A 460 -3.19 -7.89 22.75
C GLY A 460 -4.71 -7.80 22.58
N ARG A 461 -5.42 -8.73 23.21
CA ARG A 461 -6.88 -8.78 23.21
C ARG A 461 -7.44 -7.64 24.05
N VAL A 462 -8.42 -6.92 23.53
CA VAL A 462 -9.10 -5.85 24.29
C VAL A 462 -9.64 -6.37 25.62
N ASP A 463 -9.42 -5.63 26.70
CA ASP A 463 -10.02 -5.90 28.02
C ASP A 463 -10.87 -4.70 28.43
N LEU A 464 -12.19 -4.88 28.38
CA LEU A 464 -13.15 -3.82 28.65
C LEU A 464 -13.03 -3.29 30.10
N LEU A 465 -12.75 -4.16 31.08
CA LEU A 465 -12.76 -3.77 32.49
C LEU A 465 -11.48 -3.02 32.86
N GLU A 466 -10.33 -3.46 32.35
CA GLU A 466 -9.08 -2.74 32.53
C GLU A 466 -9.11 -1.38 31.80
N SER A 467 -9.60 -1.34 30.56
CA SER A 467 -9.80 -0.05 29.84
C SER A 467 -10.76 0.88 30.58
N TYR A 468 -11.79 0.35 31.24
CA TYR A 468 -12.70 1.13 32.09
C TYR A 468 -11.97 1.74 33.29
N GLU A 469 -11.14 0.98 34.00
CA GLU A 469 -10.38 1.51 35.15
C GLU A 469 -9.35 2.55 34.69
N VAL A 470 -8.69 2.35 33.55
CA VAL A 470 -7.79 3.36 32.97
C VAL A 470 -8.54 4.67 32.69
N LEU A 471 -9.70 4.62 32.02
CA LEU A 471 -10.50 5.82 31.69
C LEU A 471 -11.06 6.53 32.93
N LYS A 472 -11.43 5.78 33.97
CA LYS A 472 -12.02 6.34 35.19
C LYS A 472 -11.03 7.21 35.96
N SER A 473 -9.74 6.87 35.94
CA SER A 473 -8.66 7.68 36.51
C SER A 473 -7.87 8.47 35.45
N TYR A 474 -8.39 8.58 34.23
CA TYR A 474 -7.63 9.17 33.14
C TYR A 474 -7.53 10.69 33.29
N GLU A 475 -6.29 11.17 33.35
CA GLU A 475 -5.96 12.57 33.19
C GLU A 475 -5.32 12.77 31.81
N PRO A 476 -5.69 13.83 31.06
CA PRO A 476 -5.10 14.11 29.75
C PRO A 476 -3.58 14.11 29.79
N ARG A 477 -2.97 13.13 29.12
CA ARG A 477 -1.52 12.93 29.08
C ARG A 477 -1.07 12.41 27.72
N ALA A 478 0.23 12.56 27.44
CA ALA A 478 0.85 11.83 26.36
C ALA A 478 1.36 10.47 26.87
N SER A 479 1.38 9.47 26.00
CA SER A 479 2.04 8.18 26.23
C SER A 479 2.66 7.65 24.95
N ILE A 480 3.36 6.53 25.05
CA ILE A 480 4.14 5.92 23.99
C ILE A 480 3.70 4.46 23.86
N PHE A 481 3.42 4.02 22.62
CA PHE A 481 3.04 2.65 22.32
C PHE A 481 4.00 1.99 21.31
N PRO A 482 4.58 0.81 21.64
CA PRO A 482 4.56 0.16 22.96
C PRO A 482 5.35 0.94 24.02
N SER A 483 4.98 0.83 25.30
CA SER A 483 5.67 1.50 26.42
C SER A 483 6.88 0.72 26.95
N VAL A 484 6.96 -0.58 26.64
CA VAL A 484 8.07 -1.47 26.96
C VAL A 484 8.49 -2.19 25.69
N LEU A 485 9.77 -2.09 25.37
CA LEU A 485 10.41 -2.80 24.27
C LEU A 485 11.48 -3.74 24.84
N ASP A 486 11.10 -5.00 25.00
CA ASP A 486 11.97 -6.05 25.54
C ASP A 486 12.34 -7.05 24.45
N TYR A 487 13.56 -6.97 23.94
CA TYR A 487 14.09 -7.90 22.92
C TYR A 487 14.42 -9.28 23.49
N THR A 488 14.24 -9.53 24.79
CA THR A 488 14.38 -10.88 25.35
C THR A 488 13.06 -11.67 25.30
N ASP A 489 11.95 -11.00 25.04
CA ASP A 489 10.61 -11.57 25.04
C ASP A 489 10.20 -12.12 23.65
N CYS A 490 10.66 -13.33 23.35
CA CYS A 490 10.17 -14.08 22.19
C CYS A 490 8.91 -14.89 22.54
N PRO A 491 7.88 -14.91 21.66
CA PRO A 491 7.84 -14.35 20.32
C PRO A 491 7.33 -12.90 20.23
N TYR A 492 6.92 -12.28 21.34
CA TYR A 492 6.22 -10.99 21.30
C TYR A 492 7.00 -9.89 20.56
N SER A 493 8.29 -9.78 20.84
CA SER A 493 9.18 -8.80 20.20
C SER A 493 9.93 -9.34 18.98
N TRP A 494 9.40 -10.38 18.34
CA TRP A 494 9.86 -10.77 17.00
C TRP A 494 9.73 -9.58 16.03
N PRO A 495 10.72 -9.35 15.15
CA PRO A 495 11.91 -10.16 14.87
C PRO A 495 13.11 -9.86 15.77
N PHE A 496 13.09 -8.73 16.48
CA PHE A 496 14.21 -8.23 17.26
C PHE A 496 14.72 -9.21 18.31
N CYS A 497 13.82 -10.01 18.88
CA CYS A 497 14.20 -11.00 19.88
C CYS A 497 15.05 -12.17 19.33
N ARG A 498 15.03 -12.42 18.02
CA ARG A 498 15.84 -13.46 17.36
C ARG A 498 17.24 -12.99 16.98
N GLN A 499 17.50 -11.69 17.00
CA GLN A 499 18.80 -11.12 16.62
C GLN A 499 19.30 -10.15 17.68
N PRO A 500 20.30 -10.56 18.50
CA PRO A 500 20.92 -9.64 19.43
C PRO A 500 21.73 -8.57 18.68
N LEU A 501 21.89 -7.42 19.33
CA LEU A 501 22.70 -6.33 18.80
C LEU A 501 24.19 -6.58 19.04
N TYR A 502 25.04 -5.96 18.23
CA TYR A 502 26.49 -6.02 18.36
C TYR A 502 27.14 -4.79 17.70
N ALA A 503 28.41 -4.54 18.02
CA ALA A 503 29.11 -3.38 17.51
C ALA A 503 29.48 -3.53 16.02
N GLY A 504 29.29 -2.46 15.26
CA GLY A 504 29.54 -2.43 13.81
C GLY A 504 28.35 -2.88 12.95
N ALA A 505 27.23 -3.32 13.53
CA ALA A 505 26.00 -3.55 12.77
C ALA A 505 25.39 -2.22 12.27
N MET A 506 24.63 -2.28 11.17
CA MET A 506 23.65 -1.29 10.77
C MET A 506 22.68 -1.00 11.93
N PRO A 507 22.20 0.25 12.05
CA PRO A 507 21.26 0.60 13.10
C PRO A 507 19.97 -0.23 13.01
N VAL A 508 19.58 -0.85 14.12
CA VAL A 508 18.27 -1.49 14.24
C VAL A 508 17.22 -0.39 14.42
N ILE A 509 16.23 -0.36 13.52
CA ILE A 509 15.16 0.65 13.53
C ILE A 509 13.92 0.06 14.20
N PHE A 510 13.35 0.78 15.16
CA PHE A 510 12.04 0.49 15.71
C PHE A 510 11.16 1.74 15.77
N ASN A 511 9.96 1.65 15.19
CA ASN A 511 9.02 2.77 15.13
C ASN A 511 7.98 2.67 16.23
N VAL A 512 7.93 3.74 17.02
CA VAL A 512 7.04 3.87 18.16
C VAL A 512 6.00 4.95 17.86
N THR A 513 4.76 4.72 18.30
CA THR A 513 3.68 5.70 18.16
C THR A 513 3.58 6.52 19.45
N ILE A 514 3.69 7.84 19.32
CA ILE A 514 3.38 8.78 20.39
C ILE A 514 1.87 9.04 20.35
N LEU A 515 1.18 8.87 21.48
CA LEU A 515 -0.23 9.18 21.64
C LEU A 515 -0.36 10.44 22.50
N ASN A 516 -1.01 11.49 21.99
CA ASN A 516 -1.19 12.74 22.71
C ASN A 516 -2.65 12.99 23.11
N GLY A 517 -3.05 12.50 24.28
CA GLY A 517 -4.39 12.74 24.79
C GLY A 517 -4.60 14.12 25.42
N MET A 518 -3.61 15.02 25.41
CA MET A 518 -3.71 16.37 25.98
C MET A 518 -4.42 17.38 25.08
N GLY A 519 -4.31 17.23 23.76
CA GLY A 519 -4.90 18.11 22.74
C GLY A 519 -4.55 17.71 21.30
N VAL A 520 -5.27 18.26 20.32
CA VAL A 520 -5.15 17.96 18.88
C VAL A 520 -3.77 18.31 18.29
N ILE A 521 -3.01 19.15 18.99
CA ILE A 521 -1.66 19.50 18.59
C ILE A 521 -0.76 19.31 19.80
N GLY A 522 0.37 18.66 19.59
CA GLY A 522 1.46 18.58 20.55
C GLY A 522 2.78 18.98 19.88
N TYR A 523 3.73 19.38 20.70
CA TYR A 523 5.09 19.71 20.26
C TYR A 523 6.06 19.04 21.22
N LEU A 524 7.18 18.58 20.70
CA LEU A 524 8.28 18.12 21.54
C LEU A 524 9.00 19.35 22.13
N GLU A 525 9.15 19.37 23.46
CA GLU A 525 9.81 20.49 24.16
C GLU A 525 11.33 20.42 24.02
N SER A 526 11.85 19.21 23.84
CA SER A 526 13.27 18.91 23.64
C SER A 526 13.43 17.63 22.84
N PRO A 527 14.57 17.42 22.17
CA PRO A 527 14.88 16.13 21.56
C PRO A 527 14.76 14.98 22.57
N PRO A 528 14.32 13.79 22.15
CA PRO A 528 14.32 12.58 22.99
C PRO A 528 15.71 12.28 23.55
N SER A 529 15.75 11.69 24.75
CA SER A 529 17.01 11.39 25.43
C SER A 529 17.04 9.97 25.98
N TRP A 530 18.19 9.30 25.83
CA TRP A 530 18.47 7.97 26.37
C TRP A 530 19.08 8.08 27.77
N HIS A 531 18.52 7.34 28.73
CA HIS A 531 19.03 7.22 30.08
C HIS A 531 19.31 5.75 30.41
N PRO A 532 20.58 5.33 30.36
CA PRO A 532 20.94 3.96 30.70
C PRO A 532 20.73 3.70 32.21
N LEU A 533 20.36 2.46 32.56
CA LEU A 533 20.19 2.05 33.95
C LEU A 533 21.53 1.84 34.67
N ASN A 534 22.52 1.29 33.94
CA ASN A 534 23.87 0.98 34.42
C ASN A 534 24.93 1.57 33.49
N GLU A 535 26.21 1.52 33.90
CA GLU A 535 27.33 2.03 33.10
C GLU A 535 27.46 1.34 31.74
N GLU A 536 27.16 0.03 31.65
CA GLU A 536 27.18 -0.74 30.41
C GLU A 536 26.16 -0.22 29.39
N GLY A 537 25.07 0.42 29.84
CA GLY A 537 24.09 1.01 28.93
C GLY A 537 24.61 2.21 28.14
N ASN A 538 25.78 2.75 28.50
CA ASN A 538 26.47 3.76 27.70
C ASN A 538 27.09 3.19 26.41
N LEU A 539 27.19 1.86 26.28
CA LEU A 539 27.63 1.18 25.06
C LEU A 539 26.58 1.26 23.95
N LEU A 540 25.32 1.52 24.30
CA LEU A 540 24.24 1.75 23.34
C LEU A 540 24.25 3.22 22.89
N SER A 541 24.29 3.41 21.57
CA SER A 541 24.00 4.68 20.92
C SER A 541 22.60 4.61 20.32
N ILE A 542 21.77 5.62 20.60
CA ILE A 542 20.45 5.75 19.99
C ILE A 542 20.38 7.09 19.27
N HIS A 543 20.15 7.04 17.96
CA HIS A 543 19.75 8.20 17.19
C HIS A 543 18.22 8.20 17.05
N PHE A 544 17.61 9.38 17.12
CA PHE A 544 16.16 9.52 17.11
C PHE A 544 15.72 10.29 15.88
N THR A 545 14.74 9.74 15.16
CA THR A 545 13.96 10.47 14.18
C THR A 545 12.54 10.60 14.73
N TYR A 546 11.97 11.79 14.73
CA TYR A 546 10.69 12.03 15.38
C TYR A 546 9.91 13.15 14.73
N SER A 547 8.59 13.16 14.94
CA SER A 547 7.73 14.26 14.53
C SER A 547 7.90 15.45 15.49
N ASP A 548 8.36 16.60 14.99
CA ASP A 548 8.42 17.85 15.78
C ASP A 548 7.03 18.31 16.23
N ILE A 549 6.03 18.08 15.37
CA ILE A 549 4.62 18.40 15.60
C ILE A 549 3.83 17.09 15.63
N ILE A 550 3.13 16.88 16.75
CA ILE A 550 2.17 15.79 16.90
C ILE A 550 0.82 16.31 16.42
N TRP A 551 0.31 15.73 15.33
CA TRP A 551 -0.98 16.10 14.75
C TRP A 551 -1.56 14.96 13.91
N PRO A 552 -2.88 14.70 13.98
CA PRO A 552 -3.86 15.34 14.87
C PRO A 552 -3.87 14.80 16.30
N TRP A 553 -3.47 13.55 16.55
CA TRP A 553 -3.39 13.03 17.93
C TRP A 553 -2.18 12.16 18.16
N THR A 554 -1.55 11.74 17.08
CA THR A 554 -0.42 10.84 17.09
C THR A 554 0.80 11.46 16.43
N GLY A 555 1.96 11.02 16.89
CA GLY A 555 3.26 11.35 16.34
C GLY A 555 4.10 10.09 16.24
N PHE A 556 5.25 10.16 15.60
CA PHE A 556 6.16 9.03 15.48
C PHE A 556 7.47 9.32 16.21
N LEU A 557 8.08 8.25 16.72
CA LEU A 557 9.44 8.23 17.25
C LEU A 557 10.12 6.95 16.75
N ALA A 558 11.05 7.09 15.83
CA ALA A 558 11.92 6.02 15.37
C ALA A 558 13.21 6.00 16.20
N LEU A 559 13.54 4.83 16.75
CA LEU A 559 14.78 4.58 17.45
C LEU A 559 15.73 3.87 16.51
N HIS A 560 16.87 4.50 16.21
CA HIS A 560 17.97 3.92 15.45
C HIS A 560 19.04 3.49 16.44
N MET A 561 19.06 2.20 16.77
CA MET A 561 19.86 1.65 17.87
C MET A 561 21.11 0.95 17.34
N GLN A 562 22.27 1.28 17.91
CA GLN A 562 23.55 0.68 17.55
C GLN A 562 24.44 0.53 18.78
N ILE A 563 25.24 -0.52 18.81
CA ILE A 563 26.30 -0.68 19.83
C ILE A 563 27.56 0.02 19.34
N LYS A 564 28.12 0.87 20.20
CA LYS A 564 29.37 1.58 19.92
C LYS A 564 30.54 0.60 19.83
N GLU A 565 31.61 1.02 19.16
CA GLU A 565 32.79 0.17 18.93
C GLU A 565 33.47 -0.30 20.21
N GLU A 566 33.38 0.47 21.32
CA GLU A 566 33.90 0.02 22.62
C GLU A 566 33.17 -1.22 23.15
N GLY A 567 31.95 -1.47 22.68
CA GLY A 567 31.13 -2.63 23.01
C GLY A 567 31.40 -3.87 22.15
N ALA A 568 32.41 -3.88 21.27
CA ALA A 568 32.66 -4.99 20.34
C ALA A 568 32.90 -6.36 21.00
N GLN A 569 33.42 -6.37 22.24
CA GLN A 569 33.64 -7.59 23.02
C GLN A 569 32.61 -7.80 24.14
N PHE A 570 31.63 -6.88 24.26
CA PHE A 570 30.64 -6.95 25.32
C PHE A 570 29.63 -8.07 25.05
N SER A 571 29.24 -8.76 26.11
CA SER A 571 28.15 -9.73 26.09
C SER A 571 27.31 -9.55 27.35
N GLY A 572 26.01 -9.32 27.17
CA GLY A 572 25.11 -9.06 28.29
C GLY A 572 23.81 -8.42 27.85
N GLU A 573 23.09 -7.88 28.81
CA GLU A 573 21.84 -7.16 28.59
C GLU A 573 22.05 -5.67 28.88
N ILE A 574 21.46 -4.81 28.03
CA ILE A 574 21.41 -3.37 28.24
C ILE A 574 19.97 -2.98 28.55
N GLU A 575 19.79 -2.29 29.67
CA GLU A 575 18.49 -1.73 30.09
C GLU A 575 18.59 -0.23 30.31
N GLY A 576 17.47 0.47 30.07
CA GLY A 576 17.33 1.89 30.35
C GLY A 576 16.03 2.46 29.80
N ASN A 577 15.90 3.77 29.83
CA ASN A 577 14.68 4.47 29.46
C ASN A 577 14.95 5.56 28.42
N VAL A 578 14.09 5.66 27.41
CA VAL A 578 14.01 6.82 26.54
C VAL A 578 12.96 7.79 27.09
N THR A 579 13.34 9.04 27.32
CA THR A 579 12.46 10.09 27.82
C THR A 579 12.06 11.04 26.69
N VAL A 580 10.76 11.32 26.57
CA VAL A 580 10.19 12.31 25.64
C VAL A 580 9.34 13.30 26.42
N LYS A 581 9.56 14.60 26.20
CA LYS A 581 8.77 15.67 26.82
C LYS A 581 7.91 16.34 25.77
N ILE A 582 6.60 16.33 26.01
CA ILE A 582 5.61 16.84 25.08
C ILE A 582 4.83 17.94 25.78
N TYR A 583 4.61 19.04 25.08
CA TYR A 583 3.66 20.05 25.51
C TYR A 583 2.55 20.22 24.48
N SER A 584 1.34 20.44 24.96
CA SER A 584 0.18 20.82 24.16
C SER A 584 -0.29 22.21 24.53
N PRO A 585 -0.71 23.02 23.54
CA PRO A 585 -1.38 24.29 23.81
C PRO A 585 -2.58 24.10 24.76
N PRO A 586 -2.93 25.13 25.55
CA PRO A 586 -4.10 25.06 26.42
C PRO A 586 -5.36 24.76 25.62
N SER A 587 -6.23 23.93 26.20
CA SER A 587 -7.54 23.68 25.62
C SER A 587 -8.46 24.91 25.76
N GLN A 588 -9.60 24.92 25.08
CA GLN A 588 -10.51 26.06 25.07
C GLN A 588 -11.02 26.38 26.50
N GLY A 589 -10.64 27.54 27.03
CA GLY A 589 -10.99 27.96 28.40
C GLY A 589 -9.84 27.81 29.41
N GLU A 590 -8.77 27.11 29.04
CA GLU A 590 -7.53 27.03 29.82
C GLU A 590 -6.53 28.11 29.38
N LYS A 591 -5.63 28.52 30.28
CA LYS A 591 -4.55 29.48 29.98
C LYS A 591 -3.16 28.85 30.00
N VAL A 592 -3.02 27.69 30.64
CA VAL A 592 -1.73 27.04 30.89
C VAL A 592 -1.59 25.86 29.93
N PRO A 593 -0.46 25.74 29.20
CA PRO A 593 -0.20 24.58 28.37
C PRO A 593 -0.08 23.31 29.22
N ARG A 594 -0.57 22.19 28.69
CA ARG A 594 -0.44 20.88 29.33
C ARG A 594 0.91 20.28 28.95
N ARG A 595 1.62 19.69 29.90
CA ARG A 595 2.91 19.03 29.66
C ARG A 595 2.85 17.59 30.16
N SER A 596 3.43 16.68 29.40
CA SER A 596 3.57 15.27 29.78
C SER A 596 4.98 14.80 29.48
N THR A 597 5.56 14.05 30.41
CA THR A 597 6.82 13.33 30.19
C THR A 597 6.50 11.85 30.03
N CYS A 598 6.91 11.29 28.90
CA CYS A 598 6.68 9.89 28.56
C CYS A 598 8.00 9.12 28.66
N PHE A 599 7.91 7.86 29.07
CA PHE A 599 9.06 6.96 29.18
C PHE A 599 8.79 5.71 28.34
N LEU A 600 9.78 5.31 27.54
CA LEU A 600 9.85 4.01 26.89
C LEU A 600 10.94 3.20 27.59
N ARG A 601 10.57 2.06 28.18
CA ARG A 601 11.55 1.14 28.76
C ARG A 601 12.13 0.25 27.67
N LEU A 602 13.45 0.21 27.59
CA LEU A 602 14.18 -0.55 26.59
C LEU A 602 15.03 -1.62 27.27
N LYS A 603 14.91 -2.86 26.81
CA LYS A 603 15.74 -3.99 27.23
C LYS A 603 16.25 -4.75 26.00
N LEU A 604 17.57 -4.82 25.86
CA LEU A 604 18.24 -5.34 24.67
C LEU A 604 19.28 -6.40 25.05
N LYS A 605 19.45 -7.41 24.21
CA LYS A 605 20.54 -8.38 24.30
C LYS A 605 21.69 -7.98 23.39
N VAL A 606 22.90 -7.95 23.92
CA VAL A 606 24.13 -7.63 23.19
C VAL A 606 25.09 -8.81 23.19
N VAL A 607 25.71 -9.06 22.05
CA VAL A 607 26.73 -10.09 21.87
C VAL A 607 28.01 -9.48 21.29
N PRO A 608 29.16 -10.16 21.45
CA PRO A 608 30.38 -9.75 20.78
C PRO A 608 30.18 -9.75 19.27
N THR A 609 30.88 -8.85 18.57
CA THR A 609 30.78 -8.70 17.11
C THR A 609 31.01 -10.06 16.43
N PRO A 610 30.00 -10.59 15.71
CA PRO A 610 30.12 -11.85 14.98
C PRO A 610 31.23 -11.78 13.92
N PRO A 611 31.79 -12.93 13.52
CA PRO A 611 32.75 -12.95 12.41
C PRO A 611 32.09 -12.40 11.15
N ARG A 612 32.88 -11.66 10.35
CA ARG A 612 32.45 -11.05 9.07
C ARG A 612 31.64 -12.03 8.21
N SER A 613 32.07 -13.29 8.11
CA SER A 613 31.42 -14.29 7.27
C SER A 613 30.03 -14.74 7.74
N ALA A 614 29.65 -14.44 8.98
CA ALA A 614 28.29 -14.67 9.48
C ALA A 614 27.37 -13.46 9.28
N ARG A 615 27.88 -12.33 8.76
CA ARG A 615 27.14 -11.06 8.63
C ARG A 615 26.68 -10.86 7.19
N ILE A 616 25.37 -10.74 7.00
CA ILE A 616 24.68 -10.56 5.73
C ILE A 616 24.01 -9.18 5.75
N LEU A 617 24.23 -8.42 4.68
CA LEU A 617 23.55 -7.15 4.46
C LEU A 617 22.47 -7.37 3.39
N TRP A 618 21.22 -7.07 3.71
CA TRP A 618 20.07 -7.11 2.82
C TRP A 618 19.80 -5.72 2.26
N ASP A 619 19.64 -5.60 0.96
CA ASP A 619 19.28 -4.33 0.33
C ASP A 619 17.77 -4.09 0.38
N GLN A 620 17.35 -3.05 1.09
CA GLN A 620 15.95 -2.59 1.13
C GLN A 620 15.75 -1.28 0.37
N PHE A 621 16.83 -0.54 0.11
CA PHE A 621 16.75 0.81 -0.46
C PHE A 621 16.27 0.79 -1.91
N HIS A 622 16.66 -0.25 -2.65
CA HIS A 622 16.29 -0.44 -4.05
C HIS A 622 15.00 -1.27 -4.24
N SER A 623 14.25 -1.53 -3.17
CA SER A 623 12.88 -2.02 -3.27
C SER A 623 11.93 -0.85 -3.49
N ILE A 624 11.03 -0.96 -4.45
CA ILE A 624 10.03 0.07 -4.71
C ILE A 624 9.06 0.16 -3.51
N LYS A 625 8.52 1.36 -3.24
CA LYS A 625 7.51 1.56 -2.18
C LYS A 625 6.27 0.72 -2.46
N TYR A 626 5.36 0.48 -1.52
CA TYR A 626 4.19 -0.38 -1.80
C TYR A 626 2.86 0.12 -1.26
N PRO A 627 1.80 0.22 -2.09
CA PRO A 627 1.83 0.38 -3.57
C PRO A 627 2.16 1.82 -4.01
N PRO A 628 2.97 2.02 -5.06
CA PRO A 628 3.11 3.31 -5.72
C PRO A 628 2.60 3.23 -7.17
N GLY A 629 2.45 2.02 -7.73
CA GLY A 629 2.09 1.67 -9.10
C GLY A 629 1.97 0.15 -9.25
N TYR A 630 1.77 -0.34 -10.48
CA TYR A 630 1.67 -1.78 -10.76
C TYR A 630 3.06 -2.43 -10.75
N ILE A 631 3.44 -3.11 -9.67
CA ILE A 631 4.56 -4.06 -9.65
C ILE A 631 3.97 -5.48 -9.72
N PRO A 632 4.28 -6.27 -10.76
CA PRO A 632 3.74 -7.60 -10.92
C PRO A 632 4.47 -8.61 -10.03
N ARG A 633 3.78 -9.68 -9.63
CA ARG A 633 4.38 -10.79 -8.87
C ARG A 633 5.57 -11.46 -9.56
N ASP A 634 6.44 -12.03 -8.74
CA ASP A 634 7.55 -12.92 -9.14
C ASP A 634 7.03 -14.10 -9.94
N SER A 635 6.04 -14.82 -9.39
CA SER A 635 5.43 -15.97 -10.07
C SER A 635 4.24 -15.59 -10.93
N LEU A 636 4.40 -15.69 -12.25
CA LEU A 636 3.33 -15.51 -13.22
C LEU A 636 2.29 -16.65 -13.25
N ASP A 637 2.52 -17.73 -12.49
CA ASP A 637 1.53 -18.79 -12.29
C ASP A 637 0.35 -18.30 -11.42
N VAL A 638 0.58 -17.27 -10.58
CA VAL A 638 -0.43 -16.66 -9.72
C VAL A 638 -1.25 -15.63 -10.51
N ARG A 639 -2.48 -16.01 -10.88
CA ARG A 639 -3.36 -15.16 -11.72
C ARG A 639 -4.45 -14.40 -10.98
N ASN A 640 -4.69 -14.75 -9.72
CA ASN A 640 -5.77 -14.15 -8.93
C ASN A 640 -5.27 -12.96 -8.11
N ASP A 641 -3.97 -12.87 -7.88
CA ASP A 641 -3.29 -11.81 -7.16
C ASP A 641 -2.05 -11.45 -7.99
N ILE A 642 -2.18 -10.40 -8.80
CA ILE A 642 -1.19 -10.03 -9.82
C ILE A 642 -0.21 -8.99 -9.33
N LEU A 643 -0.45 -8.38 -8.16
CA LEU A 643 0.34 -7.30 -7.63
C LEU A 643 1.21 -7.82 -6.49
N ASP A 644 2.50 -7.45 -6.47
CA ASP A 644 3.26 -7.61 -5.25
C ASP A 644 2.94 -6.48 -4.29
N TRP A 645 2.30 -6.79 -3.16
CA TRP A 645 1.88 -5.81 -2.16
C TRP A 645 2.54 -6.03 -0.80
N HIS A 646 3.40 -7.04 -0.68
CA HIS A 646 3.88 -7.49 0.63
C HIS A 646 5.12 -6.75 1.13
N GLY A 647 5.65 -5.81 0.34
CA GLY A 647 6.63 -4.84 0.82
C GLY A 647 8.09 -5.26 0.67
N ASP A 648 8.38 -6.43 0.07
CA ASP A 648 9.72 -6.99 -0.18
C ASP A 648 10.73 -6.69 0.91
N HIS A 649 10.37 -7.13 2.12
CA HIS A 649 11.15 -6.87 3.31
C HIS A 649 11.39 -8.16 4.10
N LEU A 650 12.56 -8.24 4.73
CA LEU A 650 13.02 -9.38 5.55
C LEU A 650 12.00 -9.87 6.58
N HIS A 651 11.12 -8.98 7.03
CA HIS A 651 10.15 -9.25 8.08
C HIS A 651 8.69 -9.14 7.61
N THR A 652 8.48 -9.05 6.29
CA THR A 652 7.17 -9.24 5.66
C THR A 652 7.16 -10.57 4.91
N ASN A 653 7.18 -10.58 3.59
CA ASN A 653 7.14 -11.78 2.76
C ASN A 653 8.39 -12.67 2.86
N PHE A 654 9.56 -12.09 3.18
CA PHE A 654 10.81 -12.85 3.38
C PHE A 654 11.05 -13.31 4.83
N HIS A 655 10.05 -13.24 5.71
CA HIS A 655 10.21 -13.55 7.14
C HIS A 655 10.65 -14.99 7.44
N ILE A 656 10.24 -15.96 6.61
CA ILE A 656 10.64 -17.36 6.75
C ILE A 656 12.13 -17.50 6.43
N MET A 657 12.61 -16.86 5.34
CA MET A 657 14.02 -16.81 5.00
C MET A 657 14.83 -16.20 6.14
N PHE A 658 14.40 -15.06 6.69
CA PHE A 658 15.06 -14.42 7.83
C PHE A 658 15.21 -15.39 9.01
N ASN A 659 14.11 -16.04 9.42
CA ASN A 659 14.15 -16.99 10.53
C ASN A 659 15.12 -18.16 10.27
N MET A 660 15.14 -18.68 9.04
CA MET A 660 16.06 -19.76 8.66
C MET A 660 17.53 -19.34 8.63
N LEU A 661 17.84 -18.13 8.15
CA LEU A 661 19.19 -17.59 8.19
C LEU A 661 19.66 -17.39 9.64
N ARG A 662 18.77 -16.90 10.51
CA ARG A 662 19.04 -16.79 11.96
C ARG A 662 19.30 -18.16 12.59
N ASP A 663 18.51 -19.17 12.26
CA ASP A 663 18.70 -20.55 12.75
C ASP A 663 20.00 -21.18 12.24
N ALA A 664 20.46 -20.78 11.05
CA ALA A 664 21.75 -21.17 10.49
C ALA A 664 22.94 -20.39 11.10
N GLY A 665 22.70 -19.38 11.95
CA GLY A 665 23.73 -18.60 12.64
C GLY A 665 24.16 -17.32 11.93
N TYR A 666 23.51 -16.93 10.84
CA TYR A 666 23.78 -15.68 10.11
C TYR A 666 23.03 -14.51 10.70
N TYR A 667 23.69 -13.37 10.84
CA TYR A 667 23.11 -12.09 11.24
C TYR A 667 22.74 -11.31 9.98
N VAL A 668 21.46 -10.95 9.86
CA VAL A 668 20.90 -10.32 8.66
C VAL A 668 20.48 -8.91 9.03
N GLU A 669 21.04 -7.93 8.33
CA GLU A 669 20.87 -6.51 8.60
C GLU A 669 20.24 -5.81 7.40
N THR A 670 19.32 -4.87 7.65
CA THR A 670 18.60 -4.14 6.59
C THR A 670 19.38 -2.89 6.20
N LEU A 671 19.71 -2.74 4.91
CA LEU A 671 20.31 -1.54 4.33
C LEU A 671 19.21 -0.66 3.72
N GLY A 672 18.87 0.44 4.40
CA GLY A 672 17.91 1.45 3.93
C GLY A 672 18.55 2.65 3.23
N SER A 673 19.77 2.52 2.71
CA SER A 673 20.54 3.57 2.05
C SER A 673 21.32 3.07 0.83
N PRO A 674 21.81 3.99 -0.03
CA PRO A 674 22.67 3.63 -1.15
C PRO A 674 23.92 2.86 -0.74
N PHE A 675 24.48 2.07 -1.64
CA PHE A 675 25.68 1.26 -1.40
C PHE A 675 26.91 2.10 -0.99
N THR A 676 26.92 3.39 -1.33
CA THR A 676 27.96 4.33 -0.89
C THR A 676 28.00 4.60 0.61
N CYS A 677 26.98 4.20 1.36
CA CYS A 677 26.87 4.46 2.81
C CYS A 677 27.44 3.37 3.74
N PHE A 678 27.86 2.21 3.23
CA PHE A 678 28.32 1.13 4.11
C PHE A 678 29.76 0.69 3.80
N ASP A 679 30.45 0.25 4.84
CA ASP A 679 31.77 -0.37 4.76
C ASP A 679 31.67 -1.88 4.50
N ALA A 680 32.09 -2.31 3.31
CA ALA A 680 32.06 -3.71 2.88
C ALA A 680 33.04 -4.63 3.66
N GLN A 681 34.03 -4.07 4.37
CA GLN A 681 34.94 -4.88 5.19
C GLN A 681 34.23 -5.52 6.39
N GLN A 682 33.08 -4.98 6.79
CA GLN A 682 32.32 -5.45 7.95
C GLN A 682 31.40 -6.64 7.63
N TYR A 683 31.07 -6.84 6.35
CA TYR A 683 30.08 -7.82 5.89
C TYR A 683 30.71 -8.91 5.04
N GLY A 684 30.24 -10.14 5.22
CA GLY A 684 30.66 -11.29 4.42
C GLY A 684 29.94 -11.33 3.09
N THR A 685 28.67 -10.92 3.06
CA THR A 685 27.85 -10.97 1.84
C THR A 685 26.83 -9.83 1.81
N LEU A 686 26.69 -9.19 0.65
CA LEU A 686 25.56 -8.35 0.26
C LEU A 686 24.56 -9.24 -0.51
N LEU A 687 23.31 -9.25 -0.06
CA LEU A 687 22.22 -10.06 -0.57
C LEU A 687 21.18 -9.15 -1.23
N LEU A 688 21.02 -9.32 -2.54
CA LEU A 688 20.06 -8.62 -3.38
C LEU A 688 19.00 -9.63 -3.81
N VAL A 689 17.74 -9.39 -3.47
CA VAL A 689 16.62 -10.29 -3.78
C VAL A 689 15.45 -9.41 -4.20
N ASP A 690 14.93 -9.68 -5.39
CA ASP A 690 13.76 -8.98 -5.94
C ASP A 690 13.86 -7.45 -5.87
N LEU A 691 14.88 -6.89 -6.54
CA LEU A 691 15.10 -5.44 -6.55
C LEU A 691 14.52 -4.81 -7.82
N GLU A 692 13.69 -3.79 -7.64
CA GLU A 692 12.98 -3.17 -8.75
C GLU A 692 13.44 -1.73 -9.09
N ASP A 693 14.29 -1.10 -8.27
CA ASP A 693 14.81 0.25 -8.52
C ASP A 693 16.11 0.29 -9.35
N GLU A 694 16.50 1.48 -9.78
CA GLU A 694 17.74 1.80 -10.49
C GLU A 694 18.90 2.05 -9.52
N TYR A 695 20.14 2.07 -10.01
CA TYR A 695 21.34 2.34 -9.21
C TYR A 695 22.06 3.61 -9.67
N PHE A 696 22.70 4.32 -8.76
CA PHE A 696 23.61 5.41 -9.12
C PHE A 696 24.91 4.85 -9.74
N ASP A 697 25.52 5.60 -10.68
CA ASP A 697 26.79 5.21 -11.29
C ASP A 697 27.91 5.02 -10.25
N GLU A 698 27.89 5.82 -9.19
CA GLU A 698 28.82 5.73 -8.06
C GLU A 698 28.65 4.43 -7.26
N GLU A 699 27.42 3.91 -7.14
CA GLU A 699 27.14 2.65 -6.44
C GLU A 699 27.68 1.46 -7.21
N ILE A 700 27.47 1.43 -8.53
CA ILE A 700 27.98 0.38 -9.42
C ILE A 700 29.52 0.32 -9.30
N LYS A 701 30.17 1.50 -9.33
CA LYS A 701 31.62 1.58 -9.18
C LYS A 701 32.07 1.12 -7.80
N LYS A 702 31.41 1.55 -6.72
CA LYS A 702 31.77 1.15 -5.36
C LYS A 702 31.59 -0.35 -5.15
N LEU A 703 30.46 -0.92 -5.55
CA LEU A 703 30.17 -2.34 -5.41
C LEU A 703 31.23 -3.18 -6.12
N ARG A 704 31.62 -2.77 -7.35
CA ARG A 704 32.73 -3.40 -8.08
C ARG A 704 34.00 -3.41 -7.23
N ASP A 705 34.41 -2.26 -6.72
CA ASP A 705 35.64 -2.12 -5.95
C ASP A 705 35.58 -2.93 -4.64
N ASP A 706 34.43 -2.98 -3.98
CA ASP A 706 34.22 -3.76 -2.76
C ASP A 706 34.30 -5.28 -3.02
N VAL A 707 33.65 -5.77 -4.06
CA VAL A 707 33.75 -7.20 -4.42
C VAL A 707 35.18 -7.56 -4.78
N ILE A 708 35.83 -6.80 -5.68
CA ILE A 708 37.16 -7.15 -6.20
C ILE A 708 38.25 -6.96 -5.15
N ASN A 709 38.24 -5.84 -4.42
CA ASN A 709 39.37 -5.42 -3.58
C ASN A 709 39.16 -5.74 -2.10
N THR A 710 37.93 -5.59 -1.56
CA THR A 710 37.65 -5.86 -0.13
C THR A 710 37.15 -7.28 0.13
N GLY A 711 36.86 -8.02 -0.94
CA GLY A 711 36.48 -9.43 -0.90
C GLY A 711 35.04 -9.66 -0.45
N LEU A 712 34.17 -8.66 -0.66
CA LEU A 712 32.73 -8.78 -0.40
C LEU A 712 32.13 -9.90 -1.26
N GLY A 713 31.30 -10.74 -0.64
CA GLY A 713 30.42 -11.65 -1.36
C GLY A 713 29.21 -10.92 -1.93
N LEU A 714 28.83 -11.17 -3.17
CA LEU A 714 27.61 -10.63 -3.78
C LEU A 714 26.69 -11.79 -4.16
N VAL A 715 25.45 -11.74 -3.69
CA VAL A 715 24.41 -12.71 -4.03
C VAL A 715 23.24 -11.96 -4.65
N VAL A 716 22.83 -12.37 -5.84
CA VAL A 716 21.70 -11.77 -6.57
C VAL A 716 20.67 -12.84 -6.90
N PHE A 717 19.47 -12.70 -6.36
CA PHE A 717 18.26 -13.39 -6.80
C PHE A 717 17.45 -12.40 -7.62
N ALA A 718 17.38 -12.62 -8.92
CA ALA A 718 16.58 -11.82 -9.85
C ALA A 718 15.23 -12.52 -10.12
N ASP A 719 14.42 -11.93 -10.99
CA ASP A 719 13.19 -12.51 -11.50
C ASP A 719 13.02 -12.22 -13.00
N TRP A 720 11.87 -12.61 -13.56
CA TRP A 720 11.57 -12.33 -14.96
C TRP A 720 11.52 -10.84 -15.28
N TYR A 721 11.95 -10.52 -16.50
CA TYR A 721 11.69 -9.24 -17.13
C TYR A 721 11.48 -9.46 -18.63
N ASN A 722 10.27 -9.19 -19.11
CA ASN A 722 9.96 -9.34 -20.53
C ASN A 722 8.96 -8.27 -20.97
N LEU A 723 9.41 -7.36 -21.85
CA LEU A 723 8.61 -6.21 -22.28
C LEU A 723 7.27 -6.61 -22.92
N ASP A 724 7.27 -7.60 -23.80
CA ASP A 724 6.05 -8.04 -24.47
C ASP A 724 5.04 -8.61 -23.49
N SER A 725 5.50 -9.35 -22.49
CA SER A 725 4.64 -9.90 -21.43
C SER A 725 4.10 -8.80 -20.52
N MET A 726 4.94 -7.85 -20.08
CA MET A 726 4.51 -6.70 -19.27
C MET A 726 3.43 -5.88 -19.99
N VAL A 727 3.62 -5.56 -21.28
CA VAL A 727 2.64 -4.79 -22.06
C VAL A 727 1.32 -5.55 -22.22
N LYS A 728 1.37 -6.89 -22.32
CA LYS A 728 0.17 -7.75 -22.37
C LYS A 728 -0.54 -7.90 -21.02
N MET A 729 0.18 -7.77 -19.90
CA MET A 729 -0.34 -7.89 -18.53
C MET A 729 -1.14 -6.67 -18.04
N LYS A 730 -1.35 -5.67 -18.91
CA LYS A 730 -2.17 -4.51 -18.55
C LYS A 730 -3.61 -4.91 -18.24
N PHE A 731 -4.16 -4.33 -17.20
CA PHE A 731 -5.56 -4.46 -16.87
C PHE A 731 -6.20 -3.08 -16.72
N PHE A 732 -7.50 -3.01 -16.96
CA PHE A 732 -8.26 -1.81 -16.68
C PHE A 732 -8.69 -1.90 -15.22
N ASP A 733 -8.22 -0.97 -14.39
CA ASP A 733 -8.69 -0.88 -13.02
C ASP A 733 -10.02 -0.12 -13.02
N ASP A 734 -11.09 -0.81 -12.62
CA ASP A 734 -12.42 -0.22 -12.50
C ASP A 734 -12.45 0.86 -11.41
N ASN A 735 -11.55 0.79 -10.41
CA ASN A 735 -11.47 1.73 -9.30
C ASN A 735 -10.89 3.07 -9.74
N THR A 736 -9.72 3.06 -10.40
CA THR A 736 -9.08 4.27 -10.94
C THR A 736 -9.52 4.63 -12.36
N ARG A 737 -10.40 3.83 -12.97
CA ARG A 737 -10.85 3.96 -14.37
C ARG A 737 -9.70 4.21 -15.36
N SER A 738 -8.54 3.60 -15.09
CA SER A 738 -7.33 3.78 -15.88
C SER A 738 -6.74 2.43 -16.23
N TRP A 739 -6.01 2.39 -17.33
CA TRP A 739 -5.21 1.22 -17.68
C TRP A 739 -3.97 1.19 -16.80
N TRP A 740 -3.87 0.17 -15.96
CA TRP A 740 -2.66 -0.14 -15.21
C TRP A 740 -1.76 -0.99 -16.07
N THR A 741 -0.50 -0.59 -16.20
CA THR A 741 0.55 -1.37 -16.88
C THR A 741 1.71 -1.58 -15.91
N PRO A 742 2.34 -2.77 -15.88
CA PRO A 742 3.49 -3.03 -15.01
C PRO A 742 4.60 -1.99 -15.17
N VAL A 743 5.01 -1.36 -14.07
CA VAL A 743 6.09 -0.37 -14.07
C VAL A 743 7.43 -1.04 -14.42
N THR A 744 7.65 -2.24 -13.88
CA THR A 744 8.81 -3.11 -14.10
C THR A 744 8.36 -4.59 -14.20
N GLY A 745 9.30 -5.51 -14.41
CA GLY A 745 9.07 -6.97 -14.32
C GLY A 745 8.87 -7.41 -12.86
N GLY A 746 9.15 -8.68 -12.55
CA GLY A 746 9.29 -9.09 -11.14
C GLY A 746 10.44 -8.27 -10.51
N ALA A 747 11.64 -8.45 -11.06
CA ALA A 747 12.78 -7.58 -10.77
C ALA A 747 13.09 -6.61 -11.93
N ASN A 748 13.80 -5.51 -11.64
CA ASN A 748 14.34 -4.61 -12.69
C ASN A 748 15.64 -5.17 -13.28
N VAL A 749 15.51 -6.22 -14.09
CA VAL A 749 16.65 -6.92 -14.72
C VAL A 749 17.58 -6.01 -15.53
N PRO A 750 17.10 -5.01 -16.30
CA PRO A 750 18.01 -4.04 -16.94
C PRO A 750 18.91 -3.29 -15.94
N ALA A 751 18.38 -2.86 -14.79
CA ALA A 751 19.17 -2.22 -13.74
C ALA A 751 20.18 -3.18 -13.09
N LEU A 752 19.75 -4.41 -12.80
CA LEU A 752 20.64 -5.48 -12.31
C LEU A 752 21.75 -5.80 -13.31
N ASN A 753 21.47 -5.77 -14.61
CA ASN A 753 22.46 -5.98 -15.65
C ASN A 753 23.51 -4.86 -15.70
N ASP A 754 23.12 -3.60 -15.49
CA ASP A 754 24.07 -2.49 -15.39
C ASP A 754 24.95 -2.63 -14.14
N LEU A 755 24.37 -3.08 -13.01
CA LEU A 755 25.10 -3.38 -11.77
C LEU A 755 26.12 -4.53 -11.96
N LEU A 756 25.75 -5.58 -12.69
CA LEU A 756 26.54 -6.80 -12.90
C LEU A 756 27.52 -6.71 -14.08
N ALA A 757 27.37 -5.71 -14.95
CA ALA A 757 28.22 -5.52 -16.13
C ALA A 757 29.74 -5.50 -15.82
N PRO A 758 30.22 -4.88 -14.73
CA PRO A 758 31.65 -4.92 -14.36
C PRO A 758 32.22 -6.33 -14.12
N PHE A 759 31.37 -7.30 -13.77
CA PHE A 759 31.75 -8.70 -13.56
C PHE A 759 31.58 -9.56 -14.82
N GLY A 760 31.08 -8.98 -15.92
CA GLY A 760 30.82 -9.71 -17.16
C GLY A 760 29.61 -10.63 -17.10
N ILE A 761 28.66 -10.38 -16.18
CA ILE A 761 27.45 -11.16 -15.99
C ILE A 761 26.24 -10.37 -16.52
N ALA A 762 25.30 -11.04 -17.17
CA ALA A 762 24.00 -10.45 -17.53
C ALA A 762 22.91 -11.52 -17.63
N PHE A 763 21.72 -11.17 -17.19
CA PHE A 763 20.48 -11.91 -17.36
C PHE A 763 19.77 -11.55 -18.67
N GLY A 764 19.00 -12.49 -19.20
CA GLY A 764 18.20 -12.36 -20.43
C GLY A 764 16.77 -11.90 -20.17
N ASP A 765 15.93 -12.07 -21.18
CA ASP A 765 14.52 -11.68 -21.21
C ASP A 765 13.55 -12.87 -21.29
N LYS A 766 14.05 -14.10 -21.16
CA LYS A 766 13.23 -15.31 -21.13
C LYS A 766 12.45 -15.41 -19.83
N ILE A 767 11.30 -16.07 -19.89
CA ILE A 767 10.49 -16.40 -18.72
C ILE A 767 10.46 -17.91 -18.59
N LEU A 768 11.31 -18.46 -17.73
CA LEU A 768 11.51 -19.89 -17.59
C LEU A 768 10.62 -20.48 -16.50
N ASN A 769 10.05 -21.65 -16.80
CA ASN A 769 9.22 -22.39 -15.87
C ASN A 769 9.58 -23.89 -15.90
N GLY A 770 9.73 -24.48 -14.71
CA GLY A 770 9.82 -25.93 -14.56
C GLY A 770 10.50 -26.39 -13.28
N ASP A 771 10.46 -27.69 -13.04
CA ASP A 771 11.11 -28.30 -11.88
C ASP A 771 12.52 -28.77 -12.26
N PHE A 772 13.46 -28.59 -11.34
CA PHE A 772 14.80 -29.14 -11.44
C PHE A 772 15.18 -29.85 -10.14
N VAL A 773 16.14 -30.76 -10.24
CA VAL A 773 16.66 -31.50 -9.10
C VAL A 773 18.15 -31.28 -9.03
N MET A 774 18.61 -30.82 -7.87
CA MET A 774 20.01 -30.63 -7.56
C MET A 774 20.26 -31.19 -6.16
N ASN A 775 21.30 -32.00 -5.99
CA ASN A 775 21.63 -32.61 -4.69
C ASN A 775 20.48 -33.44 -4.06
N ALA A 776 19.68 -34.15 -4.87
CA ALA A 776 18.47 -34.88 -4.44
C ALA A 776 17.37 -34.03 -3.80
N GLU A 777 17.50 -32.69 -3.84
CA GLU A 777 16.47 -31.73 -3.47
C GLU A 777 15.78 -31.25 -4.75
N GLN A 778 14.46 -31.26 -4.74
CA GLN A 778 13.64 -30.80 -5.85
C GLN A 778 13.23 -29.35 -5.60
N SER A 779 13.49 -28.49 -6.59
CA SER A 779 13.11 -27.09 -6.57
C SER A 779 12.33 -26.77 -7.85
N ARG A 780 11.38 -25.84 -7.75
CA ARG A 780 10.66 -25.28 -8.88
C ARG A 780 11.24 -23.92 -9.21
N TYR A 781 11.51 -23.70 -10.50
CA TYR A 781 11.85 -22.41 -11.07
C TYR A 781 10.55 -21.74 -11.54
N ALA A 782 10.15 -20.67 -10.86
CA ALA A 782 8.82 -20.08 -10.95
C ALA A 782 8.85 -18.73 -11.69
N SER A 783 8.91 -18.79 -13.02
CA SER A 783 8.97 -17.61 -13.90
C SER A 783 10.23 -16.76 -13.68
N GLY A 784 11.39 -17.40 -13.54
CA GLY A 784 12.68 -16.70 -13.48
C GLY A 784 13.28 -16.40 -14.86
N THR A 785 14.32 -15.59 -14.89
CA THR A 785 15.11 -15.24 -16.08
C THR A 785 16.29 -16.20 -16.33
N ASP A 786 16.87 -16.21 -17.53
CA ASP A 786 18.09 -16.96 -17.86
C ASP A 786 19.36 -16.11 -17.78
N ILE A 787 20.54 -16.75 -17.69
CA ILE A 787 21.84 -16.07 -17.71
C ILE A 787 22.39 -16.07 -19.14
N VAL A 788 22.45 -14.90 -19.78
CA VAL A 788 22.88 -14.79 -21.19
C VAL A 788 24.35 -14.45 -21.37
N LYS A 789 24.96 -13.86 -20.33
CA LYS A 789 26.37 -13.52 -20.31
C LYS A 789 27.00 -13.98 -18.99
N PHE A 790 28.11 -14.72 -19.09
CA PHE A 790 28.83 -15.20 -17.93
C PHE A 790 30.31 -15.41 -18.26
N PRO A 791 31.26 -14.96 -17.43
CA PRO A 791 32.69 -15.04 -17.75
C PRO A 791 33.22 -16.48 -17.69
N GLY A 792 34.21 -16.77 -18.53
CA GLY A 792 34.97 -18.02 -18.46
C GLY A 792 35.74 -18.15 -17.14
N GLY A 793 35.84 -19.37 -16.63
CA GLY A 793 36.47 -19.72 -15.35
C GLY A 793 35.49 -19.86 -14.19
N GLY A 794 34.24 -19.40 -14.33
CA GLY A 794 33.18 -19.60 -13.33
C GLY A 794 32.41 -20.91 -13.52
N TYR A 795 31.44 -21.16 -12.64
CA TYR A 795 30.58 -22.35 -12.66
C TYR A 795 29.16 -21.93 -13.01
N LEU A 796 28.59 -22.56 -14.03
CA LEU A 796 27.27 -22.27 -14.56
C LEU A 796 26.43 -23.55 -14.60
N HIS A 797 25.25 -23.51 -13.99
CA HIS A 797 24.32 -24.65 -13.98
C HIS A 797 23.13 -24.37 -14.90
N SER A 798 22.87 -25.33 -15.79
CA SER A 798 21.79 -25.28 -16.77
C SER A 798 20.85 -26.45 -16.60
N PHE A 799 19.55 -26.19 -16.78
CA PHE A 799 18.50 -27.20 -16.65
C PHE A 799 17.46 -27.06 -17.77
N PRO A 800 16.77 -28.15 -18.13
CA PRO A 800 15.77 -28.13 -19.19
C PRO A 800 14.45 -27.48 -18.72
N PHE A 801 14.21 -26.25 -19.16
CA PHE A 801 13.01 -25.47 -18.81
C PHE A 801 12.12 -25.18 -20.01
N MET A 802 10.87 -24.81 -19.73
CA MET A 802 9.96 -24.26 -20.72
C MET A 802 10.08 -22.73 -20.73
N ASP A 803 10.22 -22.14 -21.91
CA ASP A 803 10.23 -20.69 -22.08
C ASP A 803 8.83 -20.17 -22.45
N SER A 804 8.26 -19.32 -21.60
CA SER A 804 6.93 -18.73 -21.77
C SER A 804 6.93 -17.29 -22.31
N SER A 805 8.10 -16.73 -22.66
CA SER A 805 8.25 -15.34 -23.14
C SER A 805 7.33 -14.99 -24.32
N GLU A 806 7.22 -15.85 -25.34
CA GLU A 806 6.39 -15.60 -26.52
C GLU A 806 4.88 -15.71 -26.25
N SER A 807 4.48 -16.49 -25.25
CA SER A 807 3.08 -16.83 -24.98
C SER A 807 2.29 -15.66 -24.37
N GLY A 808 3.00 -14.72 -23.72
CA GLY A 808 2.39 -13.76 -22.80
C GLY A 808 1.64 -14.44 -21.64
N ALA A 809 1.21 -13.67 -20.64
CA ALA A 809 0.49 -14.15 -19.45
C ALA A 809 -0.84 -14.93 -19.73
N THR A 810 -1.19 -15.14 -21.00
CA THR A 810 -2.37 -15.88 -21.48
C THR A 810 -2.05 -17.34 -21.82
N GLN A 811 -1.67 -18.18 -20.86
CA GLN A 811 -1.77 -19.63 -21.09
C GLN A 811 -3.24 -20.08 -20.94
N ASN A 812 -4.00 -19.92 -22.01
CA ASN A 812 -5.09 -20.82 -22.35
C ASN A 812 -4.80 -21.21 -23.80
N PHE A 813 -4.03 -22.28 -24.04
CA PHE A 813 -4.11 -23.18 -25.22
C PHE A 813 -2.85 -24.08 -25.28
N LEU A 814 -3.04 -25.39 -25.08
CA LEU A 814 -2.20 -26.50 -25.55
C LEU A 814 -0.70 -26.52 -25.14
N LEU A 815 -0.42 -26.95 -23.91
CA LEU A 815 0.93 -27.33 -23.40
C LEU A 815 1.57 -28.56 -24.08
N SER A 816 1.02 -29.06 -25.19
CA SER A 816 1.45 -30.34 -25.79
C SER A 816 2.49 -30.21 -26.90
N GLY A 817 3.22 -29.08 -27.00
CA GLY A 817 4.11 -28.84 -28.15
C GLY A 817 5.36 -27.98 -27.93
N MET A 818 5.62 -27.48 -26.72
CA MET A 818 6.82 -26.67 -26.45
C MET A 818 7.98 -27.57 -25.98
N SER A 819 9.11 -27.52 -26.67
CA SER A 819 10.32 -28.27 -26.32
C SER A 819 11.01 -27.62 -25.14
N LYS A 820 11.35 -28.41 -24.12
CA LYS A 820 12.26 -27.95 -23.04
C LYS A 820 13.66 -27.74 -23.61
N ALA A 821 14.30 -26.64 -23.24
CA ALA A 821 15.67 -26.33 -23.63
C ALA A 821 16.52 -26.12 -22.37
N ASP A 822 17.79 -26.52 -22.43
CA ASP A 822 18.73 -26.28 -21.34
C ASP A 822 19.03 -24.78 -21.26
N SER A 823 18.62 -24.17 -20.16
CA SER A 823 18.84 -22.75 -19.89
C SER A 823 19.69 -22.59 -18.63
N PRO A 824 20.75 -21.75 -18.67
CA PRO A 824 21.56 -21.44 -17.50
C PRO A 824 20.80 -20.55 -16.53
N ILE A 825 20.74 -20.95 -15.25
CA ILE A 825 19.96 -20.23 -14.21
C ILE A 825 20.74 -19.90 -12.95
N LEU A 826 21.87 -20.58 -12.70
CA LEU A 826 22.71 -20.36 -11.52
C LEU A 826 24.17 -20.19 -11.96
N GLY A 827 24.78 -19.07 -11.58
CA GLY A 827 26.18 -18.75 -11.84
C GLY A 827 26.96 -18.49 -10.55
N LEU A 828 28.15 -19.06 -10.44
CA LEU A 828 29.08 -18.87 -9.31
C LEU A 828 30.46 -18.47 -9.84
N LEU A 829 31.00 -17.37 -9.35
CA LEU A 829 32.21 -16.75 -9.87
C LEU A 829 33.12 -16.25 -8.74
N GLU A 830 34.41 -16.49 -8.86
CA GLU A 830 35.45 -15.85 -8.04
C GLU A 830 36.00 -14.65 -8.83
N VAL A 831 36.00 -13.46 -8.24
CA VAL A 831 36.52 -12.23 -8.88
C VAL A 831 37.38 -11.45 -7.89
N GLY A 832 38.68 -11.34 -8.19
CA GLY A 832 39.62 -10.69 -7.28
C GLY A 832 39.67 -11.39 -5.93
N GLY A 833 39.45 -10.66 -4.83
CA GLY A 833 39.30 -11.21 -3.48
C GLY A 833 37.88 -11.67 -3.13
N GLY A 834 36.88 -11.32 -3.95
CA GLY A 834 35.46 -11.55 -3.68
C GLY A 834 34.85 -12.65 -4.53
N ARG A 835 33.55 -12.86 -4.34
CA ARG A 835 32.78 -13.97 -4.90
C ARG A 835 31.39 -13.48 -5.28
N VAL A 836 30.93 -13.82 -6.47
CA VAL A 836 29.61 -13.43 -6.99
C VAL A 836 28.80 -14.69 -7.26
N ALA A 837 27.56 -14.70 -6.79
CA ALA A 837 26.56 -15.72 -7.08
C ALA A 837 25.31 -15.05 -7.65
N VAL A 838 24.81 -15.57 -8.76
CA VAL A 838 23.60 -15.07 -9.42
C VAL A 838 22.63 -16.21 -9.67
N TYR A 839 21.36 -15.99 -9.36
CA TYR A 839 20.26 -16.92 -9.55
C TYR A 839 19.06 -16.14 -10.09
N GLY A 840 18.38 -16.64 -11.13
CA GLY A 840 17.40 -15.84 -11.87
C GLY A 840 15.95 -15.95 -11.39
N ASP A 841 15.68 -16.53 -10.22
CA ASP A 841 14.32 -16.67 -9.64
C ASP A 841 14.36 -16.39 -8.13
N SER A 842 13.55 -15.45 -7.64
CA SER A 842 13.52 -15.12 -6.21
C SER A 842 12.30 -15.69 -5.46
N ASN A 843 11.26 -16.13 -6.17
CA ASN A 843 10.00 -16.63 -5.61
C ASN A 843 10.19 -17.81 -4.63
N CYS A 844 11.28 -18.55 -4.75
CA CYS A 844 11.61 -19.64 -3.84
C CYS A 844 12.10 -19.19 -2.44
N LEU A 845 12.30 -17.89 -2.25
CA LEU A 845 12.61 -17.22 -0.98
C LEU A 845 11.40 -16.48 -0.39
N ASP A 846 10.48 -16.01 -1.23
CA ASP A 846 9.22 -15.38 -0.85
C ASP A 846 8.27 -16.40 -0.19
N GLY A 847 7.86 -16.14 1.05
CA GLY A 847 6.93 -16.99 1.80
C GLY A 847 5.44 -16.86 1.39
N SER A 848 5.11 -15.92 0.51
CA SER A 848 3.74 -15.57 0.14
C SER A 848 3.13 -16.55 -0.86
N HIS A 849 3.88 -16.85 -1.92
CA HIS A 849 3.46 -17.76 -3.00
C HIS A 849 4.48 -18.87 -3.28
N MET A 850 5.23 -19.25 -2.23
CA MET A 850 6.22 -20.31 -2.31
C MET A 850 5.59 -21.66 -2.69
N VAL A 851 6.02 -22.23 -3.82
CA VAL A 851 5.68 -23.62 -4.18
C VAL A 851 6.69 -24.60 -3.56
N THR A 852 7.97 -24.27 -3.70
CA THR A 852 9.11 -25.02 -3.13
C THR A 852 10.11 -24.03 -2.58
N ASN A 853 10.66 -24.28 -1.40
CA ASN A 853 11.68 -23.42 -0.84
C ASN A 853 13.07 -23.76 -1.40
N CYS A 854 13.90 -22.72 -1.59
CA CYS A 854 15.30 -22.87 -2.00
C CYS A 854 16.29 -22.42 -0.92
N TYR A 855 15.88 -22.44 0.36
CA TYR A 855 16.73 -22.00 1.47
C TYR A 855 18.01 -22.82 1.62
N TRP A 856 17.98 -24.10 1.23
CA TRP A 856 19.16 -24.95 1.15
C TRP A 856 20.19 -24.39 0.16
N LEU A 857 19.72 -23.92 -1.00
CA LEU A 857 20.56 -23.37 -2.07
C LEU A 857 21.14 -22.04 -1.63
N LEU A 858 20.30 -21.16 -1.06
CA LEU A 858 20.74 -19.90 -0.47
C LEU A 858 21.86 -20.14 0.57
N LYS A 859 21.69 -21.11 1.47
CA LYS A 859 22.72 -21.46 2.46
C LYS A 859 24.04 -21.88 1.80
N LYS A 860 24.00 -22.72 0.76
CA LYS A 860 25.21 -23.16 0.04
C LYS A 860 25.87 -22.02 -0.72
N ILE A 861 25.08 -21.12 -1.29
CA ILE A 861 25.56 -19.89 -1.92
C ILE A 861 26.27 -19.02 -0.88
N LEU A 862 25.67 -18.82 0.30
CA LEU A 862 26.27 -18.04 1.39
C LEU A 862 27.55 -18.67 1.95
N ASP A 863 27.60 -20.00 2.08
CA ASP A 863 28.82 -20.74 2.45
C ASP A 863 29.96 -20.45 1.46
N PHE A 864 29.67 -20.39 0.17
CA PHE A 864 30.62 -19.98 -0.85
C PHE A 864 30.97 -18.49 -0.75
N THR A 865 30.00 -17.58 -0.83
CA THR A 865 30.28 -16.14 -0.92
C THR A 865 30.95 -15.59 0.34
N ALA A 866 30.59 -16.09 1.51
CA ALA A 866 31.13 -15.63 2.78
C ALA A 866 32.41 -16.36 3.22
N ASN A 867 32.51 -17.68 3.04
CA ASN A 867 33.61 -18.50 3.58
C ASN A 867 34.46 -19.22 2.51
N ASN A 868 34.13 -19.06 1.23
CA ASN A 868 34.73 -19.83 0.12
C ASN A 868 34.62 -21.36 0.31
N ILE A 869 33.55 -21.82 0.95
CA ILE A 869 33.27 -23.25 1.10
C ILE A 869 32.59 -23.72 -0.19
N LYS A 870 33.29 -24.56 -0.95
CA LYS A 870 32.81 -25.10 -2.23
C LYS A 870 32.04 -26.38 -2.02
N ASP A 871 30.73 -26.34 -2.26
CA ASP A 871 29.90 -27.53 -2.28
C ASP A 871 30.27 -28.44 -3.48
N PRO A 872 30.45 -29.76 -3.29
CA PRO A 872 30.84 -30.66 -4.38
C PRO A 872 29.88 -30.70 -5.56
N VAL A 873 28.58 -30.45 -5.33
CA VAL A 873 27.56 -30.45 -6.38
C VAL A 873 27.61 -29.13 -7.16
N LEU A 874 27.71 -28.00 -6.45
CA LEU A 874 27.76 -26.68 -7.08
C LEU A 874 29.06 -26.42 -7.85
N PHE A 875 30.18 -26.96 -7.38
CA PHE A 875 31.52 -26.77 -7.96
C PHE A 875 32.02 -27.99 -8.74
N SER A 876 31.10 -28.74 -9.36
CA SER A 876 31.44 -29.89 -10.20
C SER A 876 32.23 -29.48 -11.45
N ASP A 877 33.10 -30.35 -11.96
CA ASP A 877 33.81 -30.09 -13.22
C ASP A 877 32.84 -29.95 -14.41
N SER A 878 31.67 -30.58 -14.36
CA SER A 878 30.64 -30.47 -15.39
C SER A 878 29.98 -29.09 -15.48
N SER A 879 29.96 -28.32 -14.39
CA SER A 879 29.40 -26.96 -14.38
C SER A 879 30.44 -25.89 -14.68
N ARG A 880 31.73 -26.24 -14.73
CA ARG A 880 32.80 -25.27 -14.99
C ARG A 880 32.77 -24.79 -16.45
N GLN A 881 32.75 -23.48 -16.65
CA GLN A 881 32.83 -22.86 -17.97
C GLN A 881 34.27 -22.53 -18.32
N ASP A 882 34.79 -23.10 -19.41
CA ASP A 882 36.13 -22.75 -19.90
C ASP A 882 36.13 -21.47 -20.75
N ASN A 883 35.04 -21.22 -21.47
CA ASN A 883 34.88 -20.05 -22.33
C ASN A 883 33.80 -19.11 -21.79
N THR A 884 33.93 -17.83 -22.12
CA THR A 884 32.89 -16.83 -21.81
C THR A 884 31.60 -17.18 -22.55
N LEU A 885 30.50 -17.30 -21.82
CA LEU A 885 29.17 -17.34 -22.39
C LEU A 885 28.82 -15.92 -22.87
N HIS A 886 28.59 -15.79 -24.17
CA HIS A 886 28.11 -14.54 -24.77
C HIS A 886 27.05 -14.87 -25.81
N LEU A 887 25.79 -14.95 -25.36
CA LEU A 887 24.65 -15.02 -26.26
C LEU A 887 24.42 -13.62 -26.90
N ASP A 888 23.80 -13.55 -28.08
CA ASP A 888 23.76 -12.36 -28.95
C ASP A 888 23.17 -11.11 -28.24
N MET A 889 23.71 -9.90 -28.49
CA MET A 889 23.30 -8.65 -27.78
C MET A 889 21.83 -8.26 -27.99
N LYS A 890 21.13 -8.89 -28.95
CA LYS A 890 19.69 -8.71 -29.16
C LYS A 890 18.81 -9.36 -28.08
N GLN A 891 19.37 -10.11 -27.14
CA GLN A 891 18.65 -10.81 -26.07
C GLN A 891 18.71 -10.11 -24.70
N LEU A 892 19.38 -8.95 -24.60
CA LEU A 892 19.36 -8.20 -23.34
C LEU A 892 18.04 -7.44 -23.19
N PRO A 893 17.38 -7.53 -22.02
CA PRO A 893 16.15 -6.78 -21.77
C PRO A 893 16.43 -5.28 -21.81
N SER A 894 15.50 -4.52 -22.39
CA SER A 894 15.58 -3.05 -22.45
C SER A 894 14.54 -2.41 -21.55
N ARG A 895 14.87 -1.28 -20.92
CA ARG A 895 13.94 -0.49 -20.10
C ARG A 895 12.72 -0.01 -20.90
N ARG A 896 11.56 0.05 -20.23
CA ARG A 896 10.36 0.70 -20.79
C ARG A 896 10.59 2.22 -20.92
N LYS A 897 10.10 2.79 -22.03
CA LYS A 897 10.21 4.23 -22.32
C LYS A 897 8.89 4.97 -22.21
N ASP A 898 7.80 4.23 -22.06
CA ASP A 898 6.42 4.72 -22.03
C ASP A 898 5.87 4.90 -20.60
N VAL A 899 6.66 4.56 -19.57
CA VAL A 899 6.33 4.77 -18.15
C VAL A 899 7.29 5.79 -17.55
N ASN A 900 6.77 6.74 -16.78
CA ASN A 900 7.59 7.68 -16.03
C ASN A 900 8.12 7.04 -14.74
N PHE A 901 9.19 6.26 -14.84
CA PHE A 901 9.76 5.52 -13.69
C PHE A 901 10.22 6.43 -12.52
N SER A 902 10.55 7.70 -12.80
CA SER A 902 11.01 8.67 -11.79
C SER A 902 10.01 8.97 -10.68
N THR A 903 8.72 8.66 -10.88
CA THR A 903 7.69 8.82 -9.84
C THR A 903 7.79 7.74 -8.75
N TYR A 904 8.40 6.59 -9.07
CA TYR A 904 8.47 5.42 -8.20
C TYR A 904 9.87 5.24 -7.60
N SER A 905 10.90 5.64 -8.35
CA SER A 905 12.31 5.47 -8.02
C SER A 905 12.80 6.41 -6.91
N ALA A 906 13.61 5.88 -6.01
CA ALA A 906 14.43 6.62 -5.06
C ALA A 906 15.74 7.14 -5.67
N VAL A 907 16.08 6.72 -6.89
CA VAL A 907 17.34 7.02 -7.58
C VAL A 907 17.16 7.96 -8.76
N VAL A 908 16.22 7.67 -9.67
CA VAL A 908 16.04 8.43 -10.91
C VAL A 908 15.58 9.86 -10.64
N GLY A 909 16.39 10.83 -11.07
CA GLY A 909 16.11 12.26 -10.85
C GLY A 909 16.26 12.70 -9.40
N LYS A 910 16.87 11.88 -8.55
CA LYS A 910 17.23 12.20 -7.16
C LYS A 910 18.74 12.44 -7.05
N GLU A 911 19.14 13.14 -5.99
CA GLU A 911 20.55 13.36 -5.71
C GLU A 911 21.10 12.23 -4.83
N LEU A 912 22.30 11.75 -5.16
CA LEU A 912 23.03 10.82 -4.30
C LEU A 912 23.40 11.52 -2.98
N ILE A 913 22.82 11.04 -1.89
CA ILE A 913 22.91 11.68 -0.56
C ILE A 913 24.24 11.33 0.12
N CYS A 914 24.80 10.17 -0.17
CA CYS A 914 25.88 9.59 0.61
C CYS A 914 27.20 9.60 -0.15
N ARG A 915 28.17 10.37 0.35
CA ARG A 915 29.53 10.51 -0.24
C ARG A 915 30.64 10.00 0.69
N SER A 916 30.31 9.68 1.94
CA SER A 916 31.21 9.14 2.98
C SER A 916 30.45 8.14 3.86
N ASP A 917 31.17 7.27 4.58
CA ASP A 917 30.60 6.27 5.50
C ASP A 917 29.92 6.97 6.70
N SER A 918 28.66 7.34 6.51
CA SER A 918 27.80 7.89 7.54
C SER A 918 26.68 6.91 7.81
N ARG A 919 26.98 5.94 8.68
CA ARG A 919 26.01 5.02 9.33
C ARG A 919 24.76 5.73 9.90
N PHE A 920 24.81 7.06 10.06
CA PHE A 920 23.74 7.93 10.55
C PHE A 920 23.09 8.85 9.50
N GLU A 921 23.67 9.08 8.30
CA GLU A 921 23.00 9.86 7.23
C GLU A 921 22.20 8.95 6.28
N VAL A 922 21.65 7.87 6.82
CA VAL A 922 20.61 7.09 6.16
C VAL A 922 19.37 7.97 6.11
N TRP A 923 19.16 8.67 5.01
CA TRP A 923 17.91 9.40 4.74
C TRP A 923 16.77 8.44 4.38
N GLY A 924 16.39 7.63 5.37
CA GLY A 924 15.00 7.20 5.57
C GLY A 924 14.19 8.24 6.37
N THR A 925 14.85 9.26 6.90
CA THR A 925 14.28 10.20 7.90
C THR A 925 13.31 11.23 7.34
N LYS A 926 13.28 11.45 6.02
CA LYS A 926 12.26 12.29 5.35
C LYS A 926 10.98 11.55 4.97
N GLY A 927 10.96 10.23 5.05
CA GLY A 927 9.77 9.42 4.78
C GLY A 927 8.63 9.70 5.75
N TYR A 928 8.97 10.02 7.00
CA TYR A 928 7.99 10.40 8.01
C TYR A 928 7.59 11.88 7.93
N ASP A 929 8.36 12.70 7.23
CA ASP A 929 8.07 14.12 6.95
C ASP A 929 7.02 14.28 5.80
N LEU A 930 6.53 13.16 5.26
CA LEU A 930 5.36 13.05 4.39
C LEU A 930 4.03 13.02 5.16
N HIS A 931 3.99 13.53 6.40
CA HIS A 931 2.87 14.39 6.76
C HIS A 931 2.89 15.53 5.75
N VAL A 932 2.17 15.34 4.62
CA VAL A 932 1.98 16.30 3.53
C VAL A 932 2.13 17.67 4.13
N ARG A 933 3.30 18.30 3.91
CA ARG A 933 3.65 19.58 4.53
C ARG A 933 2.48 20.48 4.28
N GLY A 934 1.66 20.63 5.31
CA GLY A 934 0.37 21.26 5.22
C GLY A 934 0.67 22.70 4.89
N ARG A 935 0.61 23.07 3.61
CA ARG A 935 0.33 24.45 3.25
C ARG A 935 -1.04 24.74 3.82
N ASN A 936 -1.02 25.24 5.06
CA ASN A 936 -2.05 25.98 5.75
C ASN A 936 -3.41 25.29 5.80
N GLN A 937 -3.58 24.33 6.71
CA GLN A 937 -4.92 23.99 7.17
C GLN A 937 -5.48 25.14 8.03
N ARG A 938 -6.51 25.83 7.53
CA ARG A 938 -7.33 26.75 8.31
C ARG A 938 -8.40 25.95 9.05
N LEU A 939 -8.22 25.75 10.35
CA LEU A 939 -9.31 25.25 11.22
C LEU A 939 -10.39 26.34 11.38
N PRO A 940 -11.68 26.02 11.22
CA PRO A 940 -12.76 26.90 11.68
C PRO A 940 -12.78 26.94 13.22
N GLY A 941 -12.52 28.10 13.83
CA GLY A 941 -12.73 28.34 15.27
C GLY A 941 -11.48 28.31 16.16
N ASN A 942 -10.29 28.03 15.62
CA ASN A 942 -9.01 28.20 16.32
C ASN A 942 -8.20 29.33 15.67
N ALA A 943 -7.64 30.23 16.49
CA ALA A 943 -6.81 31.33 15.99
C ALA A 943 -5.51 30.78 15.37
N VAL A 944 -5.20 31.24 14.16
CA VAL A 944 -3.96 30.92 13.44
C VAL A 944 -2.76 31.52 14.18
N ILE A 945 -1.76 30.70 14.49
CA ILE A 945 -0.38 31.18 14.68
C ILE A 945 0.25 31.21 13.30
N ASP A 946 0.57 32.41 12.83
CA ASP A 946 1.21 32.69 11.54
C ASP A 946 2.64 32.13 11.52
N MET A 947 2.82 30.88 11.09
CA MET A 947 4.14 30.33 10.79
C MET A 947 4.58 30.80 9.40
N GLY A 948 4.96 32.07 9.29
CA GLY A 948 5.34 32.60 7.97
C GLY A 948 5.65 34.08 7.85
N ARG A 949 6.19 34.77 8.87
CA ARG A 949 6.93 36.05 8.70
C ARG A 949 7.67 36.42 9.98
N GLY A 950 8.98 36.18 10.04
CA GLY A 950 9.81 36.80 11.08
C GLY A 950 11.05 36.02 11.51
N LEU A 951 11.97 35.70 10.60
CA LEU A 951 13.39 35.51 10.92
C LEU A 951 14.23 36.14 9.79
N ASN A 952 14.01 37.43 9.55
CA ASN A 952 15.10 38.27 9.07
C ASN A 952 16.00 38.52 10.28
N SER A 953 17.15 37.86 10.27
CA SER A 953 18.26 38.09 11.20
C SER A 953 18.52 39.59 11.34
N THR A 954 18.18 40.14 12.50
CA THR A 954 18.78 41.39 12.98
C THR A 954 20.27 41.12 13.23
N PRO A 955 21.20 41.85 12.59
CA PRO A 955 22.62 41.64 12.87
C PRO A 955 22.94 42.20 14.25
N ILE A 956 23.55 41.37 15.10
CA ILE A 956 24.19 41.81 16.32
C ILE A 956 25.38 42.68 15.93
N VAL A 957 25.31 43.95 16.30
CA VAL A 957 26.42 44.90 16.27
C VAL A 957 27.43 44.47 17.34
N GLN A 958 28.59 43.96 16.93
CA GLN A 958 29.80 43.98 17.73
C GLN A 958 30.83 44.86 17.05
N ASN A 959 31.17 45.96 17.74
CA ASN A 959 32.26 46.86 17.43
C ASN A 959 33.60 46.11 17.43
N SER A 960 34.32 46.17 16.31
CA SER A 960 35.79 46.16 16.33
C SER A 960 36.32 47.11 15.28
N ASN A 961 36.80 48.26 15.76
CA ASN A 961 37.68 49.16 15.02
C ASN A 961 38.94 48.41 14.58
N SER A 962 39.32 48.50 13.31
CA SER A 962 40.58 49.13 12.89
C SER A 962 40.89 48.86 11.42
N ALA A 963 40.88 49.94 10.64
CA ALA A 963 41.88 50.38 9.66
C ALA A 963 42.50 49.38 8.66
N GLY A 964 42.49 49.75 7.38
CA GLY A 964 43.58 49.42 6.47
C GLY A 964 43.23 49.18 5.00
N ASP A 965 42.85 50.25 4.30
CA ASP A 965 43.25 50.65 2.94
C ASP A 965 43.39 49.69 1.74
N SER A 966 42.91 50.27 0.63
CA SER A 966 43.36 50.17 -0.78
C SER A 966 42.82 49.00 -1.61
N LEU A 967 41.85 49.23 -2.50
CA LEU A 967 41.93 49.85 -3.85
C LEU A 967 42.21 48.82 -4.95
N GLY A 968 41.18 48.59 -5.77
CA GLY A 968 41.19 47.75 -6.96
C GLY A 968 39.89 47.88 -7.74
N ASP A 969 39.60 49.12 -8.17
CA ASP A 969 38.68 49.58 -9.23
C ASP A 969 38.27 48.51 -10.29
N ARG A 970 36.96 48.34 -10.55
CA ARG A 970 36.19 48.96 -11.68
C ARG A 970 35.05 48.10 -12.28
N TYR A 971 33.90 48.78 -12.41
CA TYR A 971 32.74 48.59 -13.33
C TYR A 971 31.70 47.45 -13.10
N LEU A 972 30.52 47.88 -12.61
CA LEU A 972 29.15 47.70 -13.14
C LEU A 972 28.92 46.54 -14.14
N GLY A 973 27.93 45.67 -14.04
CA GLY A 973 26.66 45.70 -13.31
C GLY A 973 25.58 45.03 -14.17
N LEU A 974 24.60 44.42 -13.49
CA LEU A 974 23.23 44.12 -13.93
C LEU A 974 22.88 42.79 -14.63
N PHE A 975 21.96 42.10 -13.94
CA PHE A 975 20.95 41.12 -14.35
C PHE A 975 21.35 39.65 -14.57
N SER A 976 21.20 38.85 -13.51
CA SER A 976 20.61 37.51 -13.63
C SER A 976 19.19 37.59 -13.10
N ARG A 977 18.24 37.40 -14.03
CA ARG A 977 16.81 37.34 -13.79
C ARG A 977 16.41 35.90 -14.09
N ASP A 978 15.70 35.30 -13.16
CA ASP A 978 14.98 34.04 -13.34
C ASP A 978 13.99 34.18 -14.50
N ASP A 979 13.95 33.19 -15.40
CA ASP A 979 12.88 32.96 -16.38
C ASP A 979 12.77 31.43 -16.54
N LEU A 980 11.68 30.79 -16.08
CA LEU A 980 10.39 30.58 -16.76
C LEU A 980 10.46 29.54 -17.90
N ASP A 981 10.06 28.31 -17.58
CA ASP A 981 9.76 27.25 -18.56
C ASP A 981 8.43 27.53 -19.27
N LEU A 982 8.50 27.69 -20.60
CA LEU A 982 7.35 27.74 -21.50
C LEU A 982 7.68 26.91 -22.75
N PRO A 983 6.83 25.97 -23.20
CA PRO A 983 7.10 25.19 -24.40
C PRO A 983 6.60 25.93 -25.64
N VAL A 984 7.51 26.21 -26.59
CA VAL A 984 7.17 26.70 -27.93
C VAL A 984 7.23 25.56 -28.94
N VAL A 985 6.09 25.26 -29.54
CA VAL A 985 5.92 24.41 -30.72
C VAL A 985 6.12 25.27 -31.98
N VAL A 986 6.68 24.72 -33.07
CA VAL A 986 6.04 24.66 -34.43
C VAL A 986 7.02 24.20 -35.54
N ALA A 987 6.59 23.13 -36.20
CA ALA A 987 6.63 22.74 -37.61
C ALA A 987 7.94 22.66 -38.44
N SER A 988 8.20 21.44 -38.92
CA SER A 988 8.37 21.20 -40.36
C SER A 988 8.00 19.75 -40.74
N TYR A 989 6.76 19.55 -41.20
CA TYR A 989 6.37 18.42 -42.05
C TYR A 989 5.44 18.94 -43.14
N TRP A 990 5.98 19.12 -44.34
CA TRP A 990 5.24 19.09 -45.60
C TRP A 990 6.11 18.34 -46.61
N LEU A 991 5.47 17.39 -47.33
CA LEU A 991 6.03 16.33 -48.19
C LEU A 991 6.38 15.08 -47.36
N ILE A 992 5.60 14.00 -47.31
CA ILE A 992 5.07 13.17 -48.41
C ILE A 992 3.82 12.39 -47.93
N PRO A 993 2.62 12.63 -48.48
CA PRO A 993 1.53 11.66 -48.44
C PRO A 993 1.11 11.31 -49.88
N ALA A 994 1.63 10.21 -50.43
CA ALA A 994 1.16 9.68 -51.72
C ALA A 994 1.28 8.16 -51.92
N ILE A 995 1.73 7.37 -50.93
CA ILE A 995 2.02 5.93 -51.16
C ILE A 995 1.17 4.97 -50.30
N ALA A 996 0.52 5.42 -49.22
CA ALA A 996 -0.19 4.50 -48.32
C ALA A 996 -1.63 4.13 -48.75
N VAL A 997 -2.28 4.92 -49.60
CA VAL A 997 -3.71 4.70 -49.96
C VAL A 997 -3.89 3.71 -51.12
N SER A 998 -2.85 3.46 -51.92
CA SER A 998 -2.90 2.52 -53.05
C SER A 998 -2.72 1.05 -52.61
N GLY A 999 -2.05 0.80 -51.48
CA GLY A 999 -1.78 -0.56 -50.98
C GLY A 999 -3.00 -1.25 -50.34
N LEU A 1000 -3.85 -0.47 -49.67
CA LEU A 1000 -5.02 -1.00 -48.94
C LEU A 1000 -6.15 -1.45 -49.89
N VAL A 1001 -6.30 -0.78 -51.03
CA VAL A 1001 -7.31 -1.14 -52.05
C VAL A 1001 -6.93 -2.44 -52.79
N LEU A 1002 -5.63 -2.69 -53.02
CA LEU A 1002 -5.15 -3.94 -53.63
C LEU A 1002 -5.31 -5.15 -52.70
N LEU A 1003 -5.11 -4.98 -51.39
CA LEU A 1003 -5.31 -6.03 -50.39
C LEU A 1003 -6.78 -6.44 -50.25
N LEU A 1004 -7.71 -5.49 -50.30
CA LEU A 1004 -9.15 -5.76 -50.23
C LEU A 1004 -9.69 -6.47 -51.48
N ILE A 1005 -9.13 -6.17 -52.66
CA ILE A 1005 -9.47 -6.86 -53.92
C ILE A 1005 -8.95 -8.30 -53.91
N PHE A 1006 -7.73 -8.55 -53.40
CA PHE A 1006 -7.19 -9.90 -53.25
C PHE A 1006 -7.97 -10.77 -52.24
N TRP A 1007 -8.43 -10.16 -51.14
CA TRP A 1007 -9.23 -10.86 -50.13
C TRP A 1007 -10.62 -11.28 -50.65
N LYS A 1008 -11.29 -10.41 -51.43
CA LYS A 1008 -12.58 -10.73 -52.07
C LYS A 1008 -12.47 -11.84 -53.13
N ILE A 1009 -11.36 -11.92 -53.86
CA ILE A 1009 -11.12 -13.00 -54.84
C ILE A 1009 -10.87 -14.35 -54.14
N ARG A 1010 -10.25 -14.35 -52.95
CA ARG A 1010 -9.96 -15.57 -52.17
C ARG A 1010 -11.21 -16.17 -51.51
N GLN A 1011 -12.17 -15.36 -51.07
CA GLN A 1011 -13.46 -15.86 -50.54
C GLN A 1011 -14.36 -16.47 -51.63
N LYS A 1012 -14.31 -15.96 -52.88
CA LYS A 1012 -15.12 -16.48 -53.99
C LYS A 1012 -14.66 -17.86 -54.49
N ARG A 1013 -13.40 -18.25 -54.24
CA ARG A 1013 -12.87 -19.61 -54.55
C ARG A 1013 -13.21 -20.67 -53.50
N ARG A 1014 -13.52 -20.32 -52.24
CA ARG A 1014 -13.88 -21.28 -51.18
C ARG A 1014 -15.34 -21.76 -51.20
N ARG A 1015 -16.25 -21.08 -51.92
CA ARG A 1015 -17.67 -21.49 -52.03
C ARG A 1015 -18.00 -22.44 -53.19
N ARG A 1016 -17.01 -22.98 -53.92
CA ARG A 1016 -17.20 -23.94 -55.03
C ARG A 1016 -16.75 -25.38 -54.75
N ARG A 1017 -16.46 -25.74 -53.49
CA ARG A 1017 -16.18 -27.14 -53.09
C ARG A 1017 -17.02 -27.53 -51.88
N LYS A 1018 -18.32 -27.72 -52.08
CA LYS A 1018 -19.15 -28.61 -51.26
C LYS A 1018 -20.24 -29.20 -52.17
N GLY A 1019 -20.03 -30.44 -52.58
CA GLY A 1019 -20.99 -31.26 -53.27
C GLY A 1019 -20.79 -32.71 -52.84
N THR A 1020 -21.91 -33.30 -52.40
CA THR A 1020 -22.27 -34.73 -52.36
C THR A 1020 -21.78 -35.68 -51.26
N ALA A 1021 -22.78 -36.43 -50.76
CA ALA A 1021 -22.80 -37.80 -50.20
C ALA A 1021 -22.53 -37.96 -48.68
N ASN A 1022 -23.58 -38.22 -47.88
CA ASN A 1022 -24.15 -39.53 -47.47
C ASN A 1022 -23.45 -40.05 -46.20
N SER A 1023 -24.13 -40.14 -45.05
CA SER A 1023 -25.02 -41.24 -44.60
C SER A 1023 -24.31 -42.19 -43.63
N ALA A 1024 -24.97 -42.41 -42.48
CA ALA A 1024 -24.94 -43.62 -41.63
C ALA A 1024 -23.85 -43.80 -40.54
N ARG A 1025 -24.36 -43.82 -39.28
CA ARG A 1025 -24.30 -44.92 -38.27
C ARG A 1025 -23.05 -45.23 -37.41
N PHE A 1026 -23.39 -45.62 -36.17
CA PHE A 1026 -22.70 -46.45 -35.14
C PHE A 1026 -21.57 -45.79 -34.31
N THR A 1027 -21.82 -45.44 -33.03
CA THR A 1027 -21.75 -46.21 -31.74
C THR A 1027 -20.35 -46.36 -31.13
N ASN A 1028 -20.29 -46.01 -29.83
CA ASN A 1028 -19.43 -46.50 -28.74
C ASN A 1028 -17.92 -46.60 -28.96
N LEU A 1029 -17.18 -45.72 -28.28
CA LEU A 1029 -16.36 -46.03 -27.10
C LEU A 1029 -15.97 -44.73 -26.38
#